data_AF-A0A7C4UQC4-F1
#
_entry.id   AF-A0A7C4UQC4-F1
#
_cell.length_a   1.000
_cell.length_b   1.000
_cell.length_c   1.000
_cell.angle_alpha   90.00
_cell.angle_beta   90.00
_cell.angle_gamma   90.00
#
_symmetry.space_group_name_H-M   'P 1'
#
loop_
_entity.id
_entity.type
_entity.pdbx_description
1 polymer ?
#
loop_
_entity_poly.entity_id
_entity_poly.type
_entity_poly.pdbx_seq_one_letter_code
_entity_poly.pdbx_strand_id
1 'polypeptide(L)'
;MLYRKLKEESLYAVEKAPDVYKLALMNMILHNDGKSNLYEADSLDNRAQVEHKEKYDVVLTNPPYGPLAQSRVGTFEFHAKRYEALFIQHIMAALKPSEPGKKRSRAVVIILDKILFDNSSVFKNIRMKLLREFDLKAVFSMPAGIFQPYSGVKTTVLYFEKPTKEEWKETKNQNAYTTKRVLFVDVKDDGFTLTTQRRPINGAFQGDDPNIYEPPCGNLPKAVEVFRKWIDWLNAPTENLPDFIDNDFCWTATIEEIKAKDYNLNPGLYRKTIKGKQKWEVIPLKEVLLSLETGRRPQGGVSNINEGIPSIGGEHIDTDGSLKLDDMKYIPEEFFNTLTTGVIEDNNILIVKDGATTGKVAYINNLPFEKAAVNEHVFLLKADTEKILPQFLFYILYSEYGQNQILMYKKGAAQGGITRDILDNIQIPLPPLPVQQELVARLDKQQAIIEQCNTMEKAILEAGIDDSIFEGDWEWVELPNVVEINPESINPENEPEKEFIYIDISSVDNKTFTITDYKFISGKSAPSRARRVVKIGDVLISTVRPNLKSFCIIDDERFNNQICSTGFAVLRSKNEVILPRFLFFYVLSDIFVSELTKLMEKSQYPSITQTDLSYIKVPLPPIEKQQEIVDFLNTQFEMLANIRSLKENAKKTIKMILDREVFGE
;
A
#
# COMPACT_ATOMS: atom_id res chain seq x y z
N MET A 1 -30.65 0.97 -37.37
CA MET A 1 -30.16 2.31 -37.76
C MET A 1 -29.21 2.89 -36.71
N LEU A 2 -29.61 2.97 -35.43
CA LEU A 2 -28.76 3.52 -34.34
C LEU A 2 -27.43 2.76 -34.13
N TYR A 3 -27.47 1.43 -34.07
CA TYR A 3 -26.27 0.60 -33.88
C TYR A 3 -25.26 0.75 -35.03
N ARG A 4 -25.77 0.85 -36.26
CA ARG A 4 -24.95 1.08 -37.45
C ARG A 4 -24.28 2.46 -37.42
N LYS A 5 -25.02 3.49 -37.03
CA LYS A 5 -24.48 4.86 -36.86
C LYS A 5 -23.43 4.95 -35.76
N LEU A 6 -23.64 4.25 -34.64
CA LEU A 6 -22.64 4.15 -33.58
C LEU A 6 -21.34 3.52 -34.08
N LYS A 7 -21.45 2.42 -34.84
CA LYS A 7 -20.32 1.63 -35.33
C LYS A 7 -19.57 2.26 -36.50
N GLU A 8 -20.28 2.84 -37.45
CA GLU A 8 -19.70 3.34 -38.70
C GLU A 8 -19.34 4.84 -38.62
N GLU A 9 -19.98 5.61 -37.74
CA GLU A 9 -19.89 7.08 -37.74
C GLU A 9 -19.56 7.72 -36.38
N SER A 10 -19.51 6.96 -35.28
CA SER A 10 -19.41 7.58 -33.93
C SER A 10 -18.17 7.19 -33.13
N LEU A 11 -17.63 5.97 -33.32
CA LEU A 11 -16.43 5.52 -32.62
C LEU A 11 -15.20 5.71 -33.50
N TYR A 12 -14.18 6.36 -32.95
CA TYR A 12 -12.89 6.63 -33.59
C TYR A 12 -11.77 6.30 -32.63
N ALA A 13 -10.68 5.71 -33.13
CA ALA A 13 -9.52 5.38 -32.34
C ALA A 13 -8.23 5.52 -33.16
N VAL A 14 -7.12 5.80 -32.48
CA VAL A 14 -5.79 5.88 -33.08
C VAL A 14 -4.86 5.01 -32.25
N GLU A 15 -4.17 4.08 -32.90
CA GLU A 15 -3.19 3.19 -32.27
C GLU A 15 -1.88 3.28 -33.05
N LYS A 16 -0.77 3.46 -32.33
CA LYS A 16 0.55 3.64 -32.93
C LYS A 16 1.27 2.32 -33.16
N ALA A 17 1.10 1.36 -32.25
CA ALA A 17 1.80 0.08 -32.32
C ALA A 17 1.13 -0.82 -33.37
N PRO A 18 1.82 -1.22 -34.44
CA PRO A 18 1.23 -1.96 -35.56
C PRO A 18 0.54 -3.26 -35.13
N ASP A 19 1.14 -3.99 -34.18
CA ASP A 19 0.59 -5.27 -33.73
C ASP A 19 -0.62 -5.09 -32.82
N VAL A 20 -0.62 -4.05 -31.96
CA VAL A 20 -1.78 -3.70 -31.13
C VAL A 20 -2.93 -3.21 -32.01
N TYR A 21 -2.64 -2.41 -33.03
CA TYR A 21 -3.62 -1.96 -34.02
C TYR A 21 -4.29 -3.15 -34.73
N LYS A 22 -3.50 -4.11 -35.22
CA LYS A 22 -4.05 -5.32 -35.87
C LYS A 22 -4.91 -6.16 -34.93
N LEU A 23 -4.47 -6.34 -33.68
CA LEU A 23 -5.23 -7.05 -32.65
C LEU A 23 -6.55 -6.34 -32.33
N ALA A 24 -6.51 -5.03 -32.14
CA ALA A 24 -7.70 -4.21 -31.91
C ALA A 24 -8.67 -4.30 -33.09
N LEU A 25 -8.18 -4.16 -34.33
CA LEU A 25 -8.99 -4.28 -35.55
C LEU A 25 -9.65 -5.66 -35.66
N MET A 26 -8.89 -6.73 -35.40
CA MET A 26 -9.42 -8.10 -35.42
C MET A 26 -10.52 -8.27 -34.37
N ASN A 27 -10.30 -7.81 -33.14
CA ASN A 27 -11.31 -7.86 -32.07
C ASN A 27 -12.56 -7.06 -32.44
N MET A 28 -12.41 -5.85 -32.97
CA MET A 28 -13.55 -5.04 -33.44
C MET A 28 -14.34 -5.76 -34.55
N ILE A 29 -13.66 -6.49 -35.45
CA ILE A 29 -14.33 -7.31 -36.48
C ILE A 29 -15.07 -8.48 -35.83
N LEU A 30 -14.44 -9.22 -34.91
CA LEU A 30 -15.04 -10.38 -34.24
C LEU A 30 -16.28 -10.01 -33.42
N HIS A 31 -16.24 -8.87 -32.73
CA HIS A 31 -17.37 -8.35 -31.95
C HIS A 31 -18.35 -7.50 -32.79
N ASN A 32 -18.11 -7.41 -34.10
CA ASN A 32 -18.87 -6.58 -35.04
C ASN A 32 -18.90 -5.07 -34.71
N ASP A 33 -18.01 -4.53 -33.87
CA ASP A 33 -18.10 -3.20 -33.24
C ASP A 33 -17.63 -2.01 -34.08
N GLY A 34 -17.39 -2.24 -35.37
CA GLY A 34 -17.02 -1.21 -36.33
C GLY A 34 -15.56 -1.34 -36.73
N LYS A 35 -15.31 -1.47 -38.03
CA LYS A 35 -13.96 -1.75 -38.58
C LYS A 35 -13.30 -0.56 -39.29
N SER A 36 -13.99 0.58 -39.36
CA SER A 36 -13.72 1.61 -40.38
C SER A 36 -12.94 2.82 -39.87
N ASN A 37 -12.91 3.03 -38.55
CA ASN A 37 -12.50 4.30 -37.93
C ASN A 37 -11.38 4.13 -36.88
N LEU A 38 -10.68 3.00 -36.91
CA LEU A 38 -9.43 2.77 -36.18
C LEU A 38 -8.28 3.08 -37.16
N TYR A 39 -7.34 3.95 -36.75
CA TYR A 39 -6.22 4.38 -37.59
C TYR A 39 -4.88 3.96 -36.99
N GLU A 40 -4.01 3.35 -37.80
CA GLU A 40 -2.62 3.07 -37.44
C GLU A 40 -1.79 4.36 -37.62
N ALA A 41 -1.67 5.17 -36.57
CA ALA A 41 -1.01 6.46 -36.62
C ALA A 41 -0.49 6.92 -35.25
N ASP A 42 0.36 7.94 -35.24
CA ASP A 42 0.82 8.59 -34.01
C ASP A 42 -0.02 9.84 -33.72
N SER A 43 -0.84 9.80 -32.66
CA SER A 43 -1.68 10.93 -32.24
C SER A 43 -0.89 12.18 -31.85
N LEU A 44 0.42 12.07 -31.66
CA LEU A 44 1.29 13.20 -31.33
C LEU A 44 2.04 13.76 -32.55
N ASP A 45 1.81 13.28 -33.77
CA ASP A 45 2.47 13.83 -34.96
C ASP A 45 1.76 15.11 -35.49
N ASN A 46 2.38 15.78 -36.48
CA ASN A 46 1.83 17.01 -37.08
C ASN A 46 0.53 16.76 -37.85
N ARG A 47 0.36 15.59 -38.46
CA ARG A 47 -0.84 15.26 -39.23
C ARG A 47 -2.02 15.10 -38.28
N ALA A 48 -1.84 14.38 -37.18
CA ALA A 48 -2.83 14.18 -36.13
C ALA A 48 -3.30 15.51 -35.51
N GLN A 49 -2.39 16.49 -35.32
CA GLN A 49 -2.78 17.81 -34.80
C GLN A 49 -3.70 18.58 -35.74
N VAL A 50 -3.69 18.29 -37.04
CA VAL A 50 -4.59 18.89 -38.03
C VAL A 50 -5.86 18.06 -38.18
N GLU A 51 -5.70 16.73 -38.30
CA GLU A 51 -6.78 15.80 -38.63
C GLU A 51 -7.82 15.64 -37.51
N HIS A 52 -7.40 15.74 -36.25
CA HIS A 52 -8.26 15.51 -35.09
C HIS A 52 -8.76 16.80 -34.43
N LYS A 53 -8.28 17.97 -34.87
CA LYS A 53 -8.61 19.26 -34.28
C LYS A 53 -10.10 19.55 -34.34
N GLU A 54 -10.68 19.89 -33.19
CA GLU A 54 -12.09 20.26 -33.01
C GLU A 54 -13.10 19.28 -33.63
N LYS A 55 -12.80 17.99 -33.58
CA LYS A 55 -13.56 16.94 -34.29
C LYS A 55 -14.53 16.19 -33.40
N TYR A 56 -14.23 16.03 -32.10
CA TYR A 56 -14.93 15.07 -31.24
C TYR A 56 -15.83 15.73 -30.19
N ASP A 57 -17.05 15.21 -30.05
CA ASP A 57 -17.96 15.50 -28.93
C ASP A 57 -17.43 14.93 -27.60
N VAL A 58 -16.89 13.71 -27.63
CA VAL A 58 -16.46 12.99 -26.43
C VAL A 58 -15.08 12.42 -26.67
N VAL A 59 -14.16 12.67 -25.76
CA VAL A 59 -12.85 12.01 -25.72
C VAL A 59 -12.74 11.21 -24.43
N LEU A 60 -12.58 9.90 -24.53
CA LEU A 60 -12.33 9.01 -23.40
C LEU A 60 -11.01 8.28 -23.67
N THR A 61 -9.98 8.52 -22.86
CA THR A 61 -8.66 7.98 -23.17
C THR A 61 -7.76 7.78 -21.94
N ASN A 62 -6.96 6.71 -22.01
CA ASN A 62 -5.86 6.40 -21.10
C ASN A 62 -4.54 6.50 -21.89
N PRO A 63 -4.00 7.71 -22.13
CA PRO A 63 -2.82 7.90 -22.95
C PRO A 63 -1.57 7.29 -22.30
N PRO A 64 -0.54 6.95 -23.10
CA PRO A 64 0.78 6.57 -22.60
C PRO A 64 1.37 7.61 -21.64
N TYR A 65 2.18 7.14 -20.69
CA TYR A 65 2.88 7.96 -19.71
C TYR A 65 4.40 7.85 -19.84
N GLY A 66 5.12 8.80 -19.26
CA GLY A 66 6.58 8.76 -19.14
C GLY A 66 7.33 9.70 -20.09
N PRO A 67 8.67 9.56 -20.14
CA PRO A 67 9.52 10.39 -21.00
C PRO A 67 9.22 10.10 -22.47
N LEU A 68 9.25 11.16 -23.29
CA LEU A 68 9.11 11.03 -24.73
C LEU A 68 10.30 10.25 -25.31
N ALA A 69 10.03 9.11 -25.95
CA ALA A 69 11.07 8.24 -26.51
C ALA A 69 11.56 8.64 -27.91
N GLN A 70 10.91 9.64 -28.55
CA GLN A 70 11.17 10.02 -29.95
C GLN A 70 11.48 11.50 -30.10
N SER A 71 12.23 11.86 -31.15
CA SER A 71 12.71 13.23 -31.37
C SER A 71 11.77 14.12 -32.19
N ARG A 72 10.81 13.55 -32.93
CA ARG A 72 9.85 14.31 -33.76
C ARG A 72 8.44 14.16 -33.20
N VAL A 73 7.85 15.29 -32.83
CA VAL A 73 6.44 15.43 -32.43
C VAL A 73 5.81 16.56 -33.24
N GLY A 74 4.48 16.63 -33.20
CA GLY A 74 3.69 17.69 -33.78
C GLY A 74 3.97 19.06 -33.16
N THR A 75 3.41 20.10 -33.75
CA THR A 75 3.54 21.47 -33.26
C THR A 75 2.55 21.69 -32.12
N PHE A 76 3.04 21.71 -30.88
CA PHE A 76 2.26 21.99 -29.67
C PHE A 76 2.50 23.42 -29.19
N GLU A 77 1.47 24.03 -28.59
CA GLU A 77 1.56 25.37 -28.01
C GLU A 77 2.63 25.42 -26.90
N PHE A 78 2.62 24.41 -26.04
CA PHE A 78 3.62 24.22 -24.99
C PHE A 78 4.51 23.02 -25.30
N HIS A 79 5.77 23.30 -25.61
CA HIS A 79 6.75 22.27 -25.95
C HIS A 79 7.14 21.49 -24.69
N ALA A 80 6.94 20.18 -24.72
CA ALA A 80 7.23 19.28 -23.60
C ALA A 80 7.93 18.00 -24.08
N LYS A 81 8.78 17.43 -23.22
CA LYS A 81 9.47 16.14 -23.46
C LYS A 81 8.79 14.97 -22.74
N ARG A 82 7.51 15.09 -22.44
CA ARG A 82 6.74 14.14 -21.64
C ARG A 82 5.41 13.86 -22.30
N TYR A 83 5.03 12.57 -22.38
CA TYR A 83 3.80 12.16 -23.05
C TYR A 83 2.56 12.82 -22.44
N GLU A 84 2.47 12.90 -21.11
CA GLU A 84 1.26 13.40 -20.43
C GLU A 84 0.96 14.87 -20.80
N ALA A 85 2.01 15.68 -20.96
CA ALA A 85 1.91 17.09 -21.35
C ALA A 85 1.47 17.27 -22.81
N LEU A 86 1.90 16.37 -23.71
CA LEU A 86 1.55 16.44 -25.13
C LEU A 86 0.12 15.92 -25.36
N PHE A 87 -0.23 14.79 -24.71
CA PHE A 87 -1.56 14.21 -24.85
C PHE A 87 -2.67 15.10 -24.31
N ILE A 88 -2.49 15.78 -23.17
CA ILE A 88 -3.53 16.68 -22.66
C ILE A 88 -3.79 17.85 -23.64
N GLN A 89 -2.73 18.39 -24.26
CA GLN A 89 -2.86 19.44 -25.27
C GLN A 89 -3.57 18.92 -26.52
N HIS A 90 -3.22 17.70 -26.95
CA HIS A 90 -3.89 17.03 -28.07
C HIS A 90 -5.38 16.83 -27.80
N ILE A 91 -5.74 16.33 -26.61
CA ILE A 91 -7.14 16.10 -26.20
C ILE A 91 -7.93 17.41 -26.15
N MET A 92 -7.35 18.46 -25.55
CA MET A 92 -7.96 19.80 -25.52
C MET A 92 -8.20 20.33 -26.94
N ALA A 93 -7.23 20.17 -27.85
CA ALA A 93 -7.36 20.58 -29.24
C ALA A 93 -8.39 19.75 -30.01
N ALA A 94 -8.51 18.46 -29.69
CA ALA A 94 -9.37 17.52 -30.39
C ALA A 94 -10.87 17.70 -30.09
N LEU A 95 -11.21 18.22 -28.90
CA LEU A 95 -12.59 18.51 -28.53
C LEU A 95 -13.18 19.61 -29.42
N LYS A 96 -14.35 19.34 -30.00
CA LYS A 96 -15.12 20.35 -30.71
C LYS A 96 -15.77 21.33 -29.71
N PRO A 97 -15.94 22.62 -30.05
CA PRO A 97 -16.72 23.54 -29.21
C PRO A 97 -18.12 23.00 -28.94
N SER A 98 -18.65 23.23 -27.74
CA SER A 98 -20.02 22.79 -27.42
C SER A 98 -21.05 23.52 -28.29
N GLU A 99 -22.15 22.84 -28.56
CA GLU A 99 -23.28 23.39 -29.31
C GLU A 99 -24.46 23.69 -28.37
N PRO A 100 -25.11 24.87 -28.47
CA PRO A 100 -26.27 25.19 -27.65
C PRO A 100 -27.39 24.14 -27.77
N GLY A 101 -28.00 23.77 -26.64
CA GLY A 101 -29.09 22.79 -26.60
C GLY A 101 -28.67 21.32 -26.79
N LYS A 102 -27.37 21.03 -26.97
CA LYS A 102 -26.82 19.67 -26.98
C LYS A 102 -26.03 19.40 -25.70
N LYS A 103 -25.75 18.11 -25.43
CA LYS A 103 -24.80 17.73 -24.38
C LYS A 103 -23.43 18.35 -24.70
N ARG A 104 -22.76 18.89 -23.68
CA ARG A 104 -21.45 19.53 -23.84
C ARG A 104 -20.39 18.56 -24.35
N SER A 105 -19.49 19.08 -25.19
CA SER A 105 -18.30 18.38 -25.61
C SER A 105 -17.37 18.21 -24.41
N ARG A 106 -16.90 16.99 -24.16
CA ARG A 106 -16.25 16.64 -22.89
C ARG A 106 -15.13 15.62 -23.05
N ALA A 107 -14.15 15.69 -22.17
CA ALA A 107 -13.09 14.71 -22.06
C ALA A 107 -13.06 14.06 -20.67
N VAL A 108 -12.80 12.75 -20.67
CA VAL A 108 -12.42 11.98 -19.49
C VAL A 108 -11.07 11.35 -19.79
N VAL A 109 -10.04 11.77 -19.05
CA VAL A 109 -8.65 11.36 -19.32
C VAL A 109 -7.97 10.90 -18.06
N ILE A 110 -7.24 9.79 -18.17
CA ILE A 110 -6.35 9.28 -17.12
C ILE A 110 -4.95 9.81 -17.38
N ILE A 111 -4.33 10.46 -16.39
CA ILE A 111 -2.99 11.05 -16.48
C ILE A 111 -2.19 10.80 -15.19
N LEU A 112 -0.88 11.00 -15.24
CA LEU A 112 -0.06 10.98 -14.02
C LEU A 112 -0.27 12.25 -13.19
N ASP A 113 -0.30 12.10 -11.87
CA ASP A 113 -0.47 13.18 -10.89
C ASP A 113 0.46 14.38 -11.10
N LYS A 114 1.66 14.14 -11.65
CA LYS A 114 2.69 15.16 -11.85
C LYS A 114 2.18 16.38 -12.62
N ILE A 115 1.32 16.20 -13.62
CA ILE A 115 0.76 17.31 -14.40
C ILE A 115 -0.09 18.27 -13.57
N LEU A 116 -0.64 17.81 -12.45
CA LEU A 116 -1.48 18.62 -11.57
C LEU A 116 -0.67 19.64 -10.76
N PHE A 117 0.59 19.33 -10.43
CA PHE A 117 1.35 20.12 -9.44
C PHE A 117 2.79 20.44 -9.79
N ASP A 118 3.32 19.94 -10.91
CA ASP A 118 4.67 20.32 -11.36
C ASP A 118 4.73 21.82 -11.65
N ASN A 119 5.67 22.51 -11.00
CA ASN A 119 5.82 23.98 -11.05
C ASN A 119 6.63 24.46 -12.26
N SER A 120 7.08 23.58 -13.16
CA SER A 120 7.68 24.01 -14.42
C SER A 120 6.68 24.84 -15.24
N SER A 121 7.20 25.85 -15.93
CA SER A 121 6.40 26.79 -16.70
C SER A 121 5.47 26.08 -17.71
N VAL A 122 5.95 25.01 -18.35
CA VAL A 122 5.18 24.22 -19.32
C VAL A 122 3.93 23.60 -18.67
N PHE A 123 4.08 22.87 -17.56
CA PHE A 123 2.95 22.23 -16.90
C PHE A 123 1.97 23.23 -16.30
N LYS A 124 2.50 24.30 -15.70
CA LYS A 124 1.67 25.41 -15.19
C LYS A 124 0.85 26.07 -16.31
N ASN A 125 1.47 26.38 -17.45
CA ASN A 125 0.77 27.00 -18.58
C ASN A 125 -0.32 26.10 -19.16
N ILE A 126 -0.08 24.79 -19.23
CA ILE A 126 -1.10 23.80 -19.62
C ILE A 126 -2.29 23.84 -18.65
N ARG A 127 -2.05 23.83 -17.32
CA ARG A 127 -3.13 23.94 -16.32
C ARG A 127 -3.89 25.24 -16.42
N MET A 128 -3.18 26.36 -16.60
CA MET A 128 -3.80 27.67 -16.80
C MET A 128 -4.69 27.68 -18.04
N LYS A 129 -4.22 27.12 -19.16
CA LYS A 129 -5.00 26.99 -20.39
C LYS A 129 -6.24 26.11 -20.17
N LEU A 130 -6.09 24.97 -19.51
CA LEU A 130 -7.19 24.07 -19.17
C LEU A 130 -8.26 24.80 -18.34
N LEU A 131 -7.88 25.46 -17.25
CA LEU A 131 -8.81 26.17 -16.37
C LEU A 131 -9.47 27.36 -17.05
N ARG A 132 -8.72 28.04 -17.94
CA ARG A 132 -9.18 29.26 -18.59
C ARG A 132 -10.10 28.97 -19.76
N GLU A 133 -9.71 28.07 -20.66
CA GLU A 133 -10.42 27.80 -21.92
C GLU A 133 -11.47 26.69 -21.78
N PHE A 134 -11.34 25.81 -20.78
CA PHE A 134 -12.24 24.69 -20.53
C PHE A 134 -12.86 24.79 -19.14
N ASP A 135 -13.95 24.05 -18.94
CA ASP A 135 -14.62 23.90 -17.66
C ASP A 135 -14.20 22.58 -17.02
N LEU A 136 -13.13 22.60 -16.21
CA LEU A 136 -12.69 21.46 -15.41
C LEU A 136 -13.69 21.23 -14.28
N LYS A 137 -14.52 20.20 -14.39
CA LYS A 137 -15.56 19.93 -13.38
C LYS A 137 -15.05 19.08 -12.23
N ALA A 138 -14.16 18.11 -12.50
CA ALA A 138 -13.71 17.17 -11.49
C ALA A 138 -12.29 16.61 -11.73
N VAL A 139 -11.62 16.32 -10.61
CA VAL A 139 -10.31 15.66 -10.50
C VAL A 139 -10.45 14.49 -9.54
N PHE A 140 -10.29 13.26 -10.03
CA PHE A 140 -10.34 12.04 -9.21
C PHE A 140 -8.91 11.56 -8.97
N SER A 141 -8.41 11.72 -7.74
CA SER A 141 -7.15 11.11 -7.35
C SER A 141 -7.36 9.62 -7.20
N MET A 142 -6.68 8.84 -8.01
CA MET A 142 -6.72 7.39 -7.90
C MET A 142 -5.54 6.94 -7.03
N PRO A 143 -5.67 5.83 -6.29
CA PRO A 143 -4.62 5.35 -5.43
C PRO A 143 -3.50 4.69 -6.25
N ALA A 144 -2.28 4.73 -5.74
CA ALA A 144 -1.18 3.95 -6.32
C ALA A 144 -1.54 2.46 -6.27
N GLY A 145 -1.32 1.74 -7.36
CA GLY A 145 -1.68 0.32 -7.44
C GLY A 145 -3.04 0.02 -8.08
N ILE A 146 -3.81 1.06 -8.45
CA ILE A 146 -5.09 0.85 -9.13
C ILE A 146 -4.97 0.29 -10.56
N PHE A 147 -3.76 0.22 -11.12
CA PHE A 147 -3.50 -0.43 -12.40
C PHE A 147 -2.55 -1.62 -12.27
N GLN A 148 -2.33 -2.11 -11.05
CA GLN A 148 -1.61 -3.36 -10.84
C GLN A 148 -2.37 -4.53 -11.50
N PRO A 149 -1.69 -5.58 -11.99
CA PRO A 149 -0.24 -5.81 -11.94
C PRO A 149 0.58 -4.99 -12.96
N TYR A 150 -0.07 -4.26 -13.86
CA TYR A 150 0.59 -3.59 -14.99
C TYR A 150 1.38 -2.35 -14.60
N SER A 151 0.86 -1.57 -13.64
CA SER A 151 1.51 -0.34 -13.17
C SER A 151 1.15 -0.03 -11.72
N GLY A 152 2.17 0.28 -10.91
CA GLY A 152 2.00 0.82 -9.56
C GLY A 152 1.93 2.34 -9.50
N VAL A 153 2.02 3.02 -10.65
CA VAL A 153 2.08 4.50 -10.68
C VAL A 153 0.73 5.09 -10.27
N LYS A 154 0.77 6.11 -9.42
CA LYS A 154 -0.40 6.88 -9.04
C LYS A 154 -0.90 7.73 -10.21
N THR A 155 -2.19 7.62 -10.50
CA THR A 155 -2.86 8.29 -11.62
C THR A 155 -4.01 9.15 -11.13
N THR A 156 -4.45 10.06 -11.97
CA THR A 156 -5.63 10.90 -11.75
C THR A 156 -6.53 10.84 -12.98
N VAL A 157 -7.84 10.86 -12.75
CA VAL A 157 -8.84 11.06 -13.81
C VAL A 157 -9.28 12.51 -13.83
N LEU A 158 -9.22 13.17 -14.98
CA LEU A 158 -9.79 14.50 -15.18
C LEU A 158 -11.10 14.41 -15.97
N TYR A 159 -12.11 15.16 -15.54
CA TYR A 159 -13.30 15.45 -16.33
C TYR A 159 -13.36 16.94 -16.64
N PHE A 160 -13.39 17.31 -17.92
CA PHE A 160 -13.55 18.70 -18.33
C PHE A 160 -14.38 18.84 -19.60
N GLU A 161 -15.03 19.99 -19.75
CA GLU A 161 -15.91 20.30 -20.87
C GLU A 161 -15.40 21.51 -21.66
N LYS A 162 -15.61 21.50 -22.97
CA LYS A 162 -15.29 22.65 -23.82
C LYS A 162 -16.52 23.56 -23.91
N PRO A 163 -16.43 24.87 -23.63
CA PRO A 163 -17.57 25.79 -23.73
C PRO A 163 -18.06 25.96 -25.16
N THR A 164 -19.22 26.60 -25.34
CA THR A 164 -19.64 27.07 -26.67
C THR A 164 -18.72 28.19 -27.15
N LYS A 165 -18.73 28.49 -28.45
CA LYS A 165 -17.91 29.60 -28.99
C LYS A 165 -18.30 30.94 -28.39
N GLU A 166 -19.59 31.14 -28.13
CA GLU A 166 -20.17 32.35 -27.54
C GLU A 166 -19.76 32.48 -26.06
N GLU A 167 -19.90 31.42 -25.26
CA GLU A 167 -19.48 31.39 -23.86
C GLU A 167 -17.97 31.66 -23.71
N TRP A 168 -17.17 31.06 -24.60
CA TRP A 168 -15.73 31.31 -24.62
C TRP A 168 -15.41 32.75 -24.99
N LYS A 169 -16.07 33.31 -26.00
CA LYS A 169 -15.89 34.71 -26.42
C LYS A 169 -16.21 35.66 -25.27
N GLU A 170 -17.29 35.43 -24.56
CA GLU A 170 -17.68 36.23 -23.39
C GLU A 170 -16.65 36.11 -22.25
N THR A 171 -16.29 34.88 -21.87
CA THR A 171 -15.29 34.61 -20.83
C THR A 171 -13.95 35.27 -21.15
N LYS A 172 -13.52 35.17 -22.42
CA LYS A 172 -12.29 35.80 -22.91
C LYS A 172 -12.35 37.32 -22.82
N ASN A 173 -13.48 37.93 -23.22
CA ASN A 173 -13.67 39.39 -23.15
C ASN A 173 -13.62 39.92 -21.72
N GLN A 174 -14.11 39.15 -20.75
CA GLN A 174 -14.07 39.49 -19.33
C GLN A 174 -12.72 39.18 -18.67
N ASN A 175 -11.74 38.64 -19.43
CA ASN A 175 -10.48 38.10 -18.90
C ASN A 175 -10.70 37.10 -17.74
N ALA A 176 -11.81 36.35 -17.81
CA ALA A 176 -12.22 35.40 -16.81
C ALA A 176 -11.74 33.98 -17.15
N TYR A 177 -12.09 33.03 -16.28
CA TYR A 177 -11.86 31.60 -16.45
C TYR A 177 -13.19 30.91 -16.72
N THR A 178 -13.20 29.95 -17.66
CA THR A 178 -14.37 29.11 -17.91
C THR A 178 -14.64 28.23 -16.69
N THR A 179 -13.60 27.60 -16.13
CA THR A 179 -13.71 26.86 -14.87
C THR A 179 -14.04 27.81 -13.72
N LYS A 180 -15.11 27.49 -12.98
CA LYS A 180 -15.53 28.26 -11.79
C LYS A 180 -15.21 27.53 -10.48
N ARG A 181 -15.46 26.22 -10.45
CA ARG A 181 -15.30 25.38 -9.28
C ARG A 181 -14.99 23.95 -9.70
N VAL A 182 -14.05 23.32 -9.01
CA VAL A 182 -13.58 21.96 -9.30
C VAL A 182 -13.92 21.05 -8.12
N LEU A 183 -14.53 19.89 -8.39
CA LEU A 183 -14.66 18.80 -7.43
C LEU A 183 -13.36 17.99 -7.38
N PHE A 184 -12.89 17.70 -6.19
CA PHE A 184 -11.80 16.75 -5.94
C PHE A 184 -12.38 15.53 -5.23
N VAL A 185 -12.05 14.34 -5.72
CA VAL A 185 -12.46 13.06 -5.12
C VAL A 185 -11.21 12.23 -4.87
N ASP A 186 -11.10 11.65 -3.68
CA ASP A 186 -9.97 10.82 -3.25
C ASP A 186 -10.40 9.36 -3.20
N VAL A 187 -10.20 8.65 -4.31
CA VAL A 187 -10.59 7.25 -4.46
C VAL A 187 -9.54 6.39 -3.75
N LYS A 188 -9.97 5.54 -2.80
CA LYS A 188 -9.05 4.65 -2.06
C LYS A 188 -8.84 3.29 -2.70
N ASP A 189 -9.80 2.84 -3.48
CA ASP A 189 -9.80 1.56 -4.17
C ASP A 189 -10.95 1.50 -5.19
N ASP A 190 -10.91 0.52 -6.08
CA ASP A 190 -11.96 0.21 -7.04
C ASP A 190 -12.70 -1.10 -6.69
N GLY A 191 -12.76 -1.44 -5.40
CA GLY A 191 -13.27 -2.72 -4.93
C GLY A 191 -12.21 -3.83 -4.94
N PHE A 192 -10.97 -3.52 -5.30
CA PHE A 192 -9.84 -4.45 -5.24
C PHE A 192 -8.66 -3.91 -4.41
N THR A 193 -7.87 -4.81 -3.82
CA THR A 193 -6.63 -4.49 -3.13
C THR A 193 -5.65 -3.87 -4.12
N LEU A 194 -4.91 -2.86 -3.70
CA LEU A 194 -3.95 -2.11 -4.52
C LEU A 194 -2.60 -2.82 -4.76
N THR A 195 -2.56 -4.11 -4.48
CA THR A 195 -1.38 -4.97 -4.69
C THR A 195 -1.39 -5.53 -6.11
N THR A 196 -0.24 -6.09 -6.53
CA THR A 196 -0.10 -6.83 -7.79
C THR A 196 -1.15 -7.93 -7.98
N GLN A 197 -1.66 -8.53 -6.89
CA GLN A 197 -2.67 -9.59 -6.98
C GLN A 197 -4.11 -9.08 -7.22
N ARG A 198 -4.42 -7.79 -6.98
CA ARG A 198 -5.75 -7.22 -7.23
C ARG A 198 -6.91 -8.06 -6.67
N ARG A 199 -6.88 -8.39 -5.37
CA ARG A 199 -7.94 -9.17 -4.72
C ARG A 199 -9.22 -8.37 -4.50
N PRO A 200 -10.41 -8.95 -4.69
CA PRO A 200 -11.65 -8.26 -4.35
C PRO A 200 -11.73 -7.96 -2.84
N ILE A 201 -12.23 -6.76 -2.48
CA ILE A 201 -12.45 -6.31 -1.11
C ILE A 201 -13.94 -6.49 -0.78
N ASN A 202 -14.28 -7.05 0.38
CA ASN A 202 -15.66 -7.18 0.89
C ASN A 202 -16.68 -7.81 -0.09
N GLY A 203 -16.32 -8.92 -0.73
CA GLY A 203 -17.25 -9.67 -1.58
C GLY A 203 -17.50 -9.05 -2.97
N ALA A 204 -16.63 -8.15 -3.42
CA ALA A 204 -16.61 -7.68 -4.81
C ALA A 204 -16.56 -8.89 -5.77
N PHE A 205 -17.59 -9.04 -6.62
CA PHE A 205 -17.71 -10.18 -7.52
C PHE A 205 -16.76 -10.02 -8.72
N GLN A 206 -16.16 -11.13 -9.15
CA GLN A 206 -15.42 -11.23 -10.41
C GLN A 206 -16.33 -11.93 -11.43
N GLY A 207 -16.84 -11.18 -12.41
CA GLY A 207 -17.62 -11.71 -13.53
C GLY A 207 -17.48 -10.81 -14.76
N ASP A 208 -17.83 -11.34 -15.93
CA ASP A 208 -17.68 -10.68 -17.23
C ASP A 208 -18.70 -9.55 -17.52
N ASP A 209 -19.60 -9.24 -16.57
CA ASP A 209 -20.55 -8.13 -16.70
C ASP A 209 -20.01 -6.84 -16.04
N PRO A 210 -19.52 -5.86 -16.82
CA PRO A 210 -18.94 -4.63 -16.29
C PRO A 210 -19.95 -3.70 -15.61
N ASN A 211 -21.26 -4.02 -15.62
CA ASN A 211 -22.32 -3.16 -15.10
C ASN A 211 -22.92 -3.56 -13.75
N ILE A 212 -22.46 -4.63 -13.09
CA ILE A 212 -23.09 -5.09 -11.84
C ILE A 212 -22.09 -5.08 -10.69
N TYR A 213 -21.88 -3.90 -10.13
CA TYR A 213 -21.39 -3.74 -8.75
C TYR A 213 -22.59 -3.90 -7.80
N GLU A 214 -23.14 -5.12 -7.63
CA GLU A 214 -24.25 -5.35 -6.70
C GLU A 214 -23.91 -6.36 -5.58
N PRO A 215 -23.89 -5.91 -4.30
CA PRO A 215 -23.91 -4.51 -3.89
C PRO A 215 -22.60 -3.80 -4.30
N PRO A 216 -22.64 -2.47 -4.51
CA PRO A 216 -21.45 -1.76 -4.92
C PRO A 216 -20.39 -1.81 -3.83
N CYS A 217 -19.23 -2.33 -4.22
CA CYS A 217 -18.10 -2.61 -3.35
C CYS A 217 -16.94 -1.68 -3.71
N GLY A 218 -16.25 -1.20 -2.68
CA GLY A 218 -15.14 -0.28 -2.84
C GLY A 218 -15.52 1.19 -3.06
N ASN A 219 -14.51 2.02 -3.30
CA ASN A 219 -14.65 3.48 -3.32
C ASN A 219 -14.99 4.06 -4.70
N LEU A 220 -14.64 3.38 -5.79
CA LEU A 220 -14.89 3.88 -7.15
C LEU A 220 -16.40 4.05 -7.47
N PRO A 221 -17.31 3.10 -7.13
CA PRO A 221 -18.74 3.32 -7.32
C PRO A 221 -19.28 4.55 -6.54
N LYS A 222 -18.81 4.75 -5.30
CA LYS A 222 -19.12 5.95 -4.50
C LYS A 222 -18.66 7.23 -5.22
N ALA A 223 -17.48 7.23 -5.83
CA ALA A 223 -16.97 8.38 -6.60
C ALA A 223 -17.86 8.71 -7.81
N VAL A 224 -18.37 7.70 -8.51
CA VAL A 224 -19.30 7.88 -9.64
C VAL A 224 -20.62 8.49 -9.17
N GLU A 225 -21.15 8.03 -8.03
CA GLU A 225 -22.38 8.58 -7.44
C GLU A 225 -22.19 10.04 -7.02
N VAL A 226 -21.10 10.35 -6.32
CA VAL A 226 -20.72 11.73 -5.95
C VAL A 226 -20.63 12.61 -7.20
N PHE A 227 -20.00 12.12 -8.26
CA PHE A 227 -19.87 12.87 -9.50
C PHE A 227 -21.22 13.14 -10.18
N ARG A 228 -22.14 12.16 -10.20
CA ARG A 228 -23.50 12.38 -10.72
C ARG A 228 -24.21 13.49 -9.95
N LYS A 229 -24.23 13.41 -8.62
CA LYS A 229 -24.81 14.44 -7.74
C LYS A 229 -24.15 15.80 -7.92
N TRP A 230 -22.83 15.83 -8.17
CA TRP A 230 -22.08 17.04 -8.46
C TRP A 230 -22.49 17.70 -9.77
N ILE A 231 -22.64 16.94 -10.85
CA ILE A 231 -23.11 17.46 -12.13
C ILE A 231 -24.55 18.00 -12.02
N ASP A 232 -25.43 17.29 -11.29
CA ASP A 232 -26.80 17.75 -11.04
C ASP A 232 -26.81 19.09 -10.30
N TRP A 233 -25.99 19.23 -9.25
CA TRP A 233 -25.85 20.49 -8.52
C TRP A 233 -25.25 21.61 -9.39
N LEU A 234 -24.25 21.33 -10.23
CA LEU A 234 -23.69 22.33 -11.14
C LEU A 234 -24.71 22.86 -12.16
N ASN A 235 -25.71 22.06 -12.53
CA ASN A 235 -26.80 22.49 -13.41
C ASN A 235 -27.85 23.34 -12.69
N ALA A 236 -27.95 23.24 -11.36
CA ALA A 236 -28.88 24.00 -10.52
C ALA A 236 -28.25 24.34 -9.15
N PRO A 237 -27.25 25.25 -9.11
CA PRO A 237 -26.48 25.50 -7.89
C PRO A 237 -27.32 26.23 -6.84
N THR A 238 -27.19 25.78 -5.59
CA THR A 238 -27.72 26.43 -4.39
C THR A 238 -26.68 27.34 -3.73
N GLU A 239 -27.10 28.20 -2.79
CA GLU A 239 -26.16 29.03 -2.01
C GLU A 239 -25.15 28.18 -1.21
N ASN A 240 -25.62 27.10 -0.59
CA ASN A 240 -24.80 26.18 0.17
C ASN A 240 -24.23 25.06 -0.72
N LEU A 241 -23.05 24.55 -0.34
CA LEU A 241 -22.51 23.32 -0.94
C LEU A 241 -23.41 22.13 -0.61
N PRO A 242 -23.49 21.12 -1.50
CA PRO A 242 -24.24 19.91 -1.21
C PRO A 242 -23.71 19.14 0.00
N ASP A 243 -24.60 18.48 0.75
CA ASP A 243 -24.26 17.72 1.95
C ASP A 243 -23.34 16.51 1.69
N PHE A 244 -23.27 16.01 0.44
CA PHE A 244 -22.35 14.93 0.07
C PHE A 244 -20.90 15.40 -0.07
N ILE A 245 -20.64 16.71 -0.06
CA ILE A 245 -19.28 17.27 0.02
C ILE A 245 -18.80 17.13 1.47
N ASP A 246 -18.36 15.93 1.82
CA ASP A 246 -17.98 15.52 3.17
C ASP A 246 -16.59 15.98 3.59
N ASN A 247 -15.78 16.46 2.64
CA ASN A 247 -14.43 16.97 2.84
C ASN A 247 -13.47 15.94 3.48
N ASP A 248 -13.83 14.66 3.38
CA ASP A 248 -13.02 13.48 3.65
C ASP A 248 -12.76 12.70 2.37
N PHE A 249 -13.84 12.24 1.73
CA PHE A 249 -13.81 11.53 0.46
C PHE A 249 -13.86 12.49 -0.74
N CYS A 250 -14.56 13.62 -0.62
CA CYS A 250 -14.60 14.63 -1.67
C CYS A 250 -14.75 16.06 -1.15
N TRP A 251 -14.14 17.02 -1.85
CA TRP A 251 -14.16 18.45 -1.52
C TRP A 251 -14.14 19.28 -2.79
N THR A 252 -14.29 20.61 -2.67
CA THR A 252 -14.28 21.51 -3.84
C THR A 252 -13.31 22.66 -3.65
N ALA A 253 -12.83 23.22 -4.75
CA ALA A 253 -12.13 24.50 -4.77
C ALA A 253 -12.70 25.44 -5.82
N THR A 254 -12.78 26.73 -5.50
CA THR A 254 -13.09 27.77 -6.49
C THR A 254 -11.88 28.11 -7.34
N ILE A 255 -12.11 28.74 -8.50
CA ILE A 255 -11.03 29.20 -9.35
C ILE A 255 -10.12 30.23 -8.66
N GLU A 256 -10.66 31.04 -7.74
CA GLU A 256 -9.89 31.98 -6.93
C GLU A 256 -8.93 31.26 -5.98
N GLU A 257 -9.40 30.22 -5.29
CA GLU A 257 -8.56 29.37 -4.44
C GLU A 257 -7.46 28.67 -5.26
N ILE A 258 -7.79 28.21 -6.47
CA ILE A 258 -6.84 27.57 -7.37
C ILE A 258 -5.77 28.55 -7.86
N LYS A 259 -6.17 29.77 -8.22
CA LYS A 259 -5.25 30.85 -8.60
C LYS A 259 -4.31 31.22 -7.46
N ALA A 260 -4.83 31.29 -6.23
CA ALA A 260 -4.03 31.59 -5.04
C ALA A 260 -2.95 30.54 -4.77
N LYS A 261 -3.13 29.30 -5.24
CA LYS A 261 -2.16 28.19 -5.12
C LYS A 261 -1.42 27.93 -6.43
N ASP A 262 -1.20 28.98 -7.21
CA ASP A 262 -0.41 28.96 -8.43
C ASP A 262 -0.88 27.93 -9.48
N TYR A 263 -2.20 27.76 -9.60
CA TYR A 263 -2.85 26.80 -10.50
C TYR A 263 -2.46 25.34 -10.23
N ASN A 264 -2.02 25.03 -9.00
CA ASN A 264 -1.70 23.68 -8.59
C ASN A 264 -3.01 22.91 -8.33
N LEU A 265 -3.26 21.83 -9.07
CA LEU A 265 -4.47 21.02 -8.96
C LEU A 265 -4.27 19.77 -8.07
N ASN A 266 -3.25 19.75 -7.21
CA ASN A 266 -3.10 18.68 -6.23
C ASN A 266 -4.32 18.67 -5.29
N PRO A 267 -5.11 17.58 -5.25
CA PRO A 267 -6.30 17.48 -4.41
C PRO A 267 -6.03 17.83 -2.95
N GLY A 268 -4.92 17.36 -2.38
CA GLY A 268 -4.58 17.55 -0.97
C GLY A 268 -4.41 19.00 -0.54
N LEU A 269 -4.21 19.93 -1.47
CA LEU A 269 -4.15 21.36 -1.15
C LEU A 269 -5.52 21.93 -0.80
N TYR A 270 -6.60 21.38 -1.37
CA TYR A 270 -7.95 21.93 -1.27
C TYR A 270 -8.85 21.17 -0.33
N ARG A 271 -8.39 20.03 0.17
CA ARG A 271 -9.05 19.35 1.27
C ARG A 271 -9.01 20.33 2.42
N LYS A 272 -10.17 20.91 2.75
CA LYS A 272 -10.24 21.67 3.99
C LYS A 272 -9.95 20.59 5.03
N THR A 273 -9.01 20.81 5.93
CA THR A 273 -9.05 20.00 7.13
C THR A 273 -10.40 20.38 7.74
N ILE A 274 -11.39 19.46 7.79
CA ILE A 274 -12.46 19.67 8.78
C ILE A 274 -11.65 19.61 10.05
N LYS A 275 -11.28 20.78 10.58
CA LYS A 275 -11.07 20.91 12.00
C LYS A 275 -12.43 20.55 12.56
N GLY A 276 -12.70 19.25 12.77
CA GLY A 276 -13.69 18.84 13.73
C GLY A 276 -13.37 19.70 14.93
N LYS A 277 -14.33 20.52 15.38
CA LYS A 277 -14.15 21.59 16.38
C LYS A 277 -12.91 21.26 17.20
N GLN A 278 -11.77 21.88 16.88
CA GLN A 278 -10.46 21.36 17.29
C GLN A 278 -10.55 21.24 18.80
N LYS A 279 -10.70 20.00 19.31
CA LYS A 279 -11.15 19.78 20.69
C LYS A 279 -10.16 20.46 21.63
N TRP A 280 -8.91 20.46 21.18
CA TRP A 280 -7.75 21.06 21.79
C TRP A 280 -7.17 22.12 20.87
N GLU A 281 -6.57 23.12 21.50
CA GLU A 281 -5.70 24.06 20.81
C GLU A 281 -4.55 23.30 20.14
N VAL A 282 -4.17 23.70 18.93
CA VAL A 282 -3.04 23.11 18.21
C VAL A 282 -1.93 24.14 18.12
N ILE A 283 -0.78 23.78 18.65
CA ILE A 283 0.38 24.65 18.76
C ILE A 283 1.62 24.02 18.12
N PRO A 284 2.60 24.83 17.67
CA PRO A 284 3.89 24.32 17.20
C PRO A 284 4.66 23.55 18.29
N LEU A 285 5.32 22.47 17.91
CA LEU A 285 6.11 21.62 18.81
C LEU A 285 7.13 22.40 19.62
N LYS A 286 7.78 23.42 19.03
CA LYS A 286 8.76 24.26 19.75
C LYS A 286 8.21 24.94 21.00
N GLU A 287 6.89 25.14 21.10
CA GLU A 287 6.26 25.84 22.23
C GLU A 287 6.09 24.95 23.47
N VAL A 288 6.22 23.63 23.28
CA VAL A 288 6.11 22.61 24.34
C VAL A 288 7.44 21.91 24.65
N LEU A 289 8.55 22.43 24.13
CA LEU A 289 9.89 21.91 24.37
C LEU A 289 10.71 22.90 25.20
N LEU A 290 11.46 22.38 26.18
CA LEU A 290 12.54 23.10 26.85
C LEU A 290 13.79 23.17 25.97
N SER A 291 14.10 22.06 25.31
CA SER A 291 15.21 21.98 24.35
C SER A 291 14.94 20.98 23.24
N LEU A 292 15.55 21.27 22.09
CA LEU A 292 15.69 20.38 20.95
C LEU A 292 17.17 20.31 20.62
N GLU A 293 17.76 19.14 20.87
CA GLU A 293 19.19 18.90 20.87
C GLU A 293 19.59 17.87 19.82
N THR A 294 20.87 17.85 19.45
CA THR A 294 21.45 16.80 18.61
C THR A 294 22.74 16.34 19.27
N GLY A 295 23.01 15.05 19.14
CA GLY A 295 24.24 14.44 19.61
C GLY A 295 25.46 14.78 18.77
N ARG A 296 26.60 14.21 19.17
CA ARG A 296 27.88 14.29 18.44
C ARG A 296 28.57 12.94 18.46
N ARG A 297 29.44 12.71 17.48
CA ARG A 297 30.38 11.59 17.47
C ARG A 297 31.83 12.05 17.60
N PRO A 298 32.73 11.19 18.15
CA PRO A 298 34.17 11.38 18.06
C PRO A 298 34.66 11.44 16.61
N GLN A 299 35.75 12.17 16.39
CA GLN A 299 36.41 12.23 15.10
C GLN A 299 37.00 10.85 14.75
N GLY A 300 36.68 10.32 13.56
CA GLY A 300 37.08 8.97 13.14
C GLY A 300 36.00 7.88 13.32
N GLY A 301 34.86 8.22 13.93
CA GLY A 301 33.75 7.27 14.16
C GLY A 301 33.93 6.41 15.40
N VAL A 302 32.95 5.53 15.66
CA VAL A 302 32.87 4.71 16.88
C VAL A 302 32.97 3.20 16.59
N SER A 303 33.20 2.80 15.34
CA SER A 303 33.14 1.39 14.91
C SER A 303 34.16 0.46 15.57
N ASN A 304 35.22 1.01 16.17
CA ASN A 304 36.29 0.26 16.84
C ASN A 304 36.21 0.37 18.37
N ILE A 305 35.14 0.96 18.92
CA ILE A 305 34.99 1.23 20.35
C ILE A 305 33.90 0.31 20.90
N ASN A 306 34.34 -0.71 21.66
CA ASN A 306 33.45 -1.77 22.16
C ASN A 306 33.10 -1.60 23.65
N GLU A 307 33.61 -0.55 24.32
CA GLU A 307 33.38 -0.25 25.73
C GLU A 307 33.34 1.27 25.97
N GLY A 308 32.67 1.72 27.04
CA GLY A 308 32.55 3.14 27.40
C GLY A 308 31.11 3.57 27.64
N ILE A 309 30.76 4.79 27.24
CA ILE A 309 29.40 5.32 27.39
C ILE A 309 28.56 4.94 26.16
N PRO A 310 27.39 4.29 26.32
CA PRO A 310 26.50 3.93 25.22
C PRO A 310 26.08 5.13 24.36
N SER A 311 26.12 4.95 23.05
CA SER A 311 25.73 5.94 22.04
C SER A 311 24.54 5.45 21.20
N ILE A 312 23.38 6.09 21.37
CA ILE A 312 22.14 5.75 20.67
C ILE A 312 22.09 6.47 19.32
N GLY A 313 22.24 5.70 18.25
CA GLY A 313 21.94 6.07 16.87
C GLY A 313 20.59 5.57 16.37
N GLY A 314 20.20 5.97 15.15
CA GLY A 314 18.92 5.59 14.55
C GLY A 314 18.76 4.10 14.21
N GLU A 315 19.84 3.33 14.24
CA GLU A 315 19.84 1.86 14.16
C GLU A 315 19.31 1.19 15.44
N HIS A 316 19.42 1.86 16.58
CA HIS A 316 18.96 1.35 17.88
C HIS A 316 17.49 1.68 18.16
N ILE A 317 16.84 2.50 17.33
CA ILE A 317 15.41 2.82 17.45
C ILE A 317 14.62 1.94 16.48
N ASP A 318 13.69 1.14 16.98
CA ASP A 318 12.85 0.29 16.15
C ASP A 318 11.56 0.99 15.69
N THR A 319 10.88 0.39 14.70
CA THR A 319 9.64 0.93 14.13
C THR A 319 8.48 0.96 15.10
N ASP A 320 8.53 0.16 16.17
CA ASP A 320 7.52 0.16 17.23
C ASP A 320 7.84 1.15 18.38
N GLY A 321 8.91 1.93 18.23
CA GLY A 321 9.39 2.91 19.19
C GLY A 321 10.21 2.34 20.34
N SER A 322 10.47 1.02 20.35
CA SER A 322 11.37 0.39 21.30
C SER A 322 12.85 0.65 20.99
N LEU A 323 13.70 0.44 21.99
CA LEU A 323 15.16 0.53 21.86
C LEU A 323 15.78 -0.86 21.76
N LYS A 324 16.68 -1.03 20.79
CA LYS A 324 17.54 -2.21 20.64
C LYS A 324 18.83 -2.00 21.41
N LEU A 325 19.01 -2.78 22.47
CA LEU A 325 20.14 -2.62 23.39
C LEU A 325 21.18 -3.76 23.29
N ASP A 326 21.00 -4.69 22.35
CA ASP A 326 21.83 -5.90 22.23
C ASP A 326 23.14 -5.67 21.45
N ASP A 327 23.19 -4.66 20.56
CA ASP A 327 24.35 -4.31 19.72
C ASP A 327 24.66 -2.81 19.83
N MET A 328 25.08 -2.41 21.03
CA MET A 328 25.33 -1.01 21.36
C MET A 328 26.69 -0.54 20.85
N LYS A 329 26.72 0.70 20.36
CA LYS A 329 27.96 1.45 20.09
C LYS A 329 28.36 2.27 21.31
N TYR A 330 29.66 2.51 21.47
CA TYR A 330 30.20 3.23 22.62
C TYR A 330 31.03 4.46 22.22
N ILE A 331 31.02 5.47 23.08
CA ILE A 331 31.91 6.63 23.01
C ILE A 331 32.80 6.68 24.26
N PRO A 332 34.05 7.19 24.16
CA PRO A 332 34.94 7.31 25.31
C PRO A 332 34.36 8.25 26.37
N GLU A 333 34.58 7.95 27.65
CA GLU A 333 34.09 8.78 28.76
C GLU A 333 34.65 10.20 28.71
N GLU A 334 35.92 10.36 28.33
CA GLU A 334 36.53 11.68 28.11
C GLU A 334 35.76 12.50 27.07
N PHE A 335 35.32 11.87 25.97
CA PHE A 335 34.52 12.55 24.95
C PHE A 335 33.13 12.88 25.48
N PHE A 336 32.47 11.96 26.17
CA PHE A 336 31.17 12.18 26.79
C PHE A 336 31.20 13.39 27.75
N ASN A 337 32.23 13.53 28.56
CA ASN A 337 32.40 14.65 29.49
C ASN A 337 32.54 16.01 28.80
N THR A 338 32.83 16.05 27.49
CA THR A 338 32.82 17.29 26.68
C THR A 338 31.46 17.63 26.08
N LEU A 339 30.48 16.72 26.16
CA LEU A 339 29.14 16.93 25.60
C LEU A 339 28.37 17.95 26.43
N THR A 340 27.88 18.98 25.74
CA THR A 340 26.97 19.99 26.31
C THR A 340 25.53 19.76 25.85
N THR A 341 25.29 18.86 24.89
CA THR A 341 23.99 18.53 24.31
C THR A 341 23.95 17.05 23.94
N GLY A 342 22.74 16.49 23.84
CA GLY A 342 22.54 15.10 23.41
C GLY A 342 22.88 14.07 24.48
N VAL A 343 22.98 14.48 25.74
CA VAL A 343 23.04 13.59 26.90
C VAL A 343 21.62 13.13 27.23
N ILE A 344 21.44 11.83 27.37
CA ILE A 344 20.12 11.22 27.56
C ILE A 344 19.75 11.24 29.04
N GLU A 345 18.53 11.68 29.31
CA GLU A 345 17.86 11.64 30.60
C GLU A 345 16.50 10.93 30.48
N ASP A 346 15.96 10.47 31.60
CA ASP A 346 14.60 9.94 31.63
C ASP A 346 13.57 10.97 31.16
N ASN A 347 12.51 10.47 30.53
CA ASN A 347 11.47 11.23 29.87
C ASN A 347 11.92 12.03 28.63
N ASN A 348 13.14 11.85 28.15
CA ASN A 348 13.53 12.38 26.84
C ASN A 348 12.83 11.62 25.72
N ILE A 349 12.61 12.29 24.60
CA ILE A 349 12.05 11.69 23.39
C ILE A 349 13.08 11.79 22.29
N LEU A 350 13.31 10.69 21.57
CA LEU A 350 14.29 10.63 20.49
C LEU A 350 13.59 10.61 19.14
N ILE A 351 14.12 11.32 18.14
CA ILE A 351 13.65 11.26 16.75
C ILE A 351 14.83 11.04 15.81
N VAL A 352 14.76 10.01 14.95
CA VAL A 352 15.80 9.74 13.95
C VAL A 352 15.78 10.81 12.86
N LYS A 353 16.90 11.50 12.67
CA LYS A 353 17.05 12.68 11.82
C LYS A 353 17.20 12.34 10.34
N ASP A 354 18.01 11.36 10.00
CA ASP A 354 18.38 11.06 8.61
C ASP A 354 18.63 9.55 8.40
N GLY A 355 18.87 9.14 7.15
CA GLY A 355 19.07 7.74 6.77
C GLY A 355 17.77 6.94 6.53
N ALA A 356 17.91 5.63 6.38
CA ALA A 356 16.80 4.74 6.03
C ALA A 356 15.68 4.71 7.10
N THR A 357 16.02 5.02 8.35
CA THR A 357 15.13 4.98 9.51
C THR A 357 14.64 6.37 9.96
N THR A 358 14.84 7.40 9.14
CA THR A 358 14.38 8.78 9.42
C THR A 358 12.92 8.81 9.89
N GLY A 359 12.65 9.52 10.99
CA GLY A 359 11.31 9.77 11.52
C GLY A 359 10.85 8.81 12.61
N LYS A 360 11.57 7.70 12.84
CA LYS A 360 11.30 6.83 13.99
C LYS A 360 11.45 7.61 15.30
N VAL A 361 10.60 7.30 16.26
CA VAL A 361 10.50 7.98 17.55
C VAL A 361 10.64 6.98 18.68
N ALA A 362 11.39 7.30 19.73
CA ALA A 362 11.45 6.51 20.95
C ALA A 362 11.21 7.37 22.19
N TYR A 363 10.66 6.77 23.23
CA TYR A 363 10.51 7.36 24.56
C TYR A 363 11.54 6.75 25.51
N ILE A 364 12.28 7.60 26.22
CA ILE A 364 13.29 7.15 27.18
C ILE A 364 12.68 7.03 28.56
N ASN A 365 12.76 5.83 29.11
CA ASN A 365 12.35 5.53 30.47
C ASN A 365 13.19 4.38 31.02
N ASN A 366 13.87 4.60 32.14
CA ASN A 366 14.62 3.57 32.87
C ASN A 366 15.61 2.81 31.97
N LEU A 367 16.53 3.51 31.31
CA LEU A 367 17.61 2.85 30.59
C LEU A 367 18.43 1.98 31.55
N PRO A 368 18.92 0.80 31.11
CA PRO A 368 19.77 -0.06 31.94
C PRO A 368 21.21 0.48 32.10
N PHE A 369 21.43 1.76 31.78
CA PHE A 369 22.74 2.41 31.79
C PHE A 369 22.68 3.66 32.66
N GLU A 370 23.75 3.92 33.41
CA GLU A 370 23.86 5.12 34.24
C GLU A 370 24.00 6.41 33.39
N LYS A 371 24.69 6.31 32.25
CA LYS A 371 24.92 7.42 31.31
C LYS A 371 24.73 6.92 29.88
N ALA A 372 24.14 7.74 29.03
CA ALA A 372 24.06 7.50 27.59
C ALA A 372 23.99 8.82 26.82
N ALA A 373 24.38 8.80 25.55
CA ALA A 373 24.25 9.95 24.65
C ALA A 373 23.65 9.54 23.31
N VAL A 374 22.98 10.47 22.63
CA VAL A 374 22.62 10.28 21.21
C VAL A 374 23.79 10.63 20.29
N ASN A 375 23.79 10.08 19.08
CA ASN A 375 24.72 10.50 18.02
C ASN A 375 24.17 11.68 17.19
N GLU A 376 24.91 12.12 16.16
CA GLU A 376 24.55 13.26 15.31
C GLU A 376 23.34 13.05 14.39
N HIS A 377 22.86 11.81 14.30
CA HIS A 377 21.75 11.37 13.46
C HIS A 377 20.43 11.24 14.23
N VAL A 378 20.40 11.65 15.49
CA VAL A 378 19.21 11.58 16.35
C VAL A 378 19.00 12.93 17.04
N PHE A 379 17.77 13.41 16.98
CA PHE A 379 17.31 14.52 17.81
C PHE A 379 16.87 14.03 19.17
N LEU A 380 17.20 14.79 20.20
CA LEU A 380 16.75 14.60 21.58
C LEU A 380 15.85 15.77 21.95
N LEU A 381 14.63 15.46 22.37
CA LEU A 381 13.60 16.42 22.75
C LEU A 381 13.41 16.35 24.26
N LYS A 382 13.53 17.51 24.93
CA LYS A 382 13.17 17.68 26.34
C LYS A 382 11.84 18.44 26.42
N ALA A 383 10.79 17.76 26.87
CA ALA A 383 9.46 18.36 26.98
C ALA A 383 9.38 19.37 28.14
N ASP A 384 8.62 20.44 27.94
CA ASP A 384 8.22 21.37 28.99
C ASP A 384 7.06 20.76 29.79
N THR A 385 7.40 20.09 30.89
CA THR A 385 6.45 19.32 31.72
C THR A 385 5.35 20.18 32.35
N GLU A 386 5.50 21.50 32.38
CA GLU A 386 4.43 22.43 32.80
C GLU A 386 3.32 22.54 31.76
N LYS A 387 3.58 22.13 30.51
CA LYS A 387 2.63 22.21 29.38
C LYS A 387 2.24 20.84 28.83
N ILE A 388 3.21 19.93 28.68
CA ILE A 388 3.00 18.65 28.02
C ILE A 388 3.67 17.51 28.79
N LEU A 389 2.95 16.39 28.95
CA LEU A 389 3.54 15.17 29.45
C LEU A 389 4.46 14.56 28.39
N PRO A 390 5.70 14.17 28.75
CA PRO A 390 6.62 13.52 27.82
C PRO A 390 6.05 12.28 27.11
N GLN A 391 5.35 11.42 27.86
CA GLN A 391 4.67 10.24 27.30
C GLN A 391 3.58 10.63 26.29
N PHE A 392 2.81 11.67 26.60
CA PHE A 392 1.76 12.16 25.71
C PHE A 392 2.37 12.68 24.41
N LEU A 393 3.45 13.46 24.50
CA LEU A 393 4.18 13.95 23.33
C LEU A 393 4.75 12.79 22.49
N PHE A 394 5.30 11.76 23.13
CA PHE A 394 5.73 10.54 22.45
C PHE A 394 4.57 9.92 21.65
N TYR A 395 3.40 9.70 22.26
CA TYR A 395 2.26 9.10 21.57
C TYR A 395 1.79 9.91 20.36
N ILE A 396 1.81 11.25 20.45
CA ILE A 396 1.45 12.11 19.31
C ILE A 396 2.48 11.97 18.19
N LEU A 397 3.77 12.05 18.49
CA LEU A 397 4.83 11.96 17.49
C LEU A 397 4.93 10.57 16.85
N TYR A 398 4.62 9.53 17.62
CA TYR A 398 4.59 8.15 17.18
C TYR A 398 3.34 7.81 16.34
N SER A 399 2.23 8.49 16.58
CA SER A 399 0.97 8.27 15.85
C SER A 399 1.09 8.53 14.34
N GLU A 400 0.14 8.00 13.56
CA GLU A 400 0.05 8.30 12.12
C GLU A 400 -0.03 9.81 11.85
N TYR A 401 -0.72 10.58 12.69
CA TYR A 401 -0.79 12.04 12.60
C TYR A 401 0.60 12.69 12.70
N GLY A 402 1.39 12.33 13.72
CA GLY A 402 2.75 12.83 13.91
C GLY A 402 3.69 12.41 12.80
N GLN A 403 3.67 11.12 12.44
CA GLN A 403 4.48 10.57 11.36
C GLN A 403 4.17 11.20 10.00
N ASN A 404 2.89 11.43 9.69
CA ASN A 404 2.50 12.10 8.45
C ASN A 404 3.06 13.52 8.37
N GLN A 405 3.04 14.28 9.48
CA GLN A 405 3.65 15.61 9.51
C GLN A 405 5.17 15.54 9.31
N ILE A 406 5.87 14.65 10.04
CA ILE A 406 7.32 14.44 9.90
C ILE A 406 7.68 14.10 8.44
N LEU A 407 6.92 13.21 7.80
CA LEU A 407 7.16 12.76 6.43
C LEU A 407 6.76 13.78 5.35
N MET A 408 5.71 14.58 5.57
CA MET A 408 5.28 15.63 4.64
C MET A 408 6.38 16.67 4.45
N TYR A 409 6.99 17.11 5.54
CA TYR A 409 8.07 18.11 5.49
C TYR A 409 9.38 17.54 4.95
N LYS A 410 9.66 16.23 5.10
CA LYS A 410 10.82 15.55 4.49
C LYS A 410 10.82 15.64 2.96
N LYS A 411 9.66 15.60 2.30
CA LYS A 411 9.55 15.64 0.82
C LYS A 411 9.80 17.04 0.22
N GLY A 412 9.81 18.09 1.04
CA GLY A 412 10.07 19.48 0.62
C GLY A 412 11.53 19.92 0.72
N ALA A 413 12.39 19.15 1.39
CA ALA A 413 13.80 19.50 1.59
C ALA A 413 14.69 18.93 0.47
N ALA A 414 15.62 19.74 -0.04
CA ALA A 414 16.59 19.31 -1.07
C ALA A 414 17.61 18.27 -0.56
N GLN A 415 17.72 18.08 0.77
CA GLN A 415 18.54 17.07 1.43
C GLN A 415 17.65 16.10 2.22
N GLY A 416 17.84 14.79 2.04
CA GLY A 416 16.93 13.72 2.48
C GLY A 416 16.88 13.40 3.99
N GLY A 417 16.73 14.39 4.86
CA GLY A 417 16.58 14.24 6.32
C GLY A 417 15.60 15.25 6.94
N ILE A 418 15.37 15.14 8.24
CA ILE A 418 14.56 16.06 9.06
C ILE A 418 15.48 17.17 9.58
N THR A 419 15.06 18.43 9.45
CA THR A 419 15.77 19.59 10.02
C THR A 419 15.10 20.06 11.31
N ARG A 420 15.81 20.88 12.10
CA ARG A 420 15.25 21.52 13.29
C ARG A 420 14.02 22.35 12.97
N ASP A 421 14.08 23.15 11.90
CA ASP A 421 12.96 23.98 11.45
C ASP A 421 11.71 23.15 11.13
N ILE A 422 11.89 21.93 10.63
CA ILE A 422 10.76 21.02 10.38
C ILE A 422 10.12 20.61 11.69
N LEU A 423 10.91 20.13 12.67
CA LEU A 423 10.39 19.72 13.97
C LEU A 423 9.71 20.87 14.69
N ASP A 424 10.34 22.05 14.72
CA ASP A 424 9.81 23.25 15.38
C ASP A 424 8.42 23.66 14.89
N ASN A 425 8.07 23.30 13.65
CA ASN A 425 6.80 23.63 13.00
C ASN A 425 5.77 22.49 13.00
N ILE A 426 6.09 21.30 13.52
CA ILE A 426 5.11 20.22 13.69
C ILE A 426 3.97 20.73 14.58
N GLN A 427 2.73 20.50 14.16
CA GLN A 427 1.54 20.94 14.86
C GLN A 427 1.09 19.86 15.83
N ILE A 428 0.89 20.24 17.10
CA ILE A 428 0.58 19.32 18.20
C ILE A 428 -0.70 19.78 18.90
N PRO A 429 -1.73 18.91 19.04
CA PRO A 429 -2.88 19.17 19.91
C PRO A 429 -2.45 19.18 21.38
N LEU A 430 -2.85 20.22 22.11
CA LEU A 430 -2.52 20.42 23.52
C LEU A 430 -3.78 20.40 24.40
N PRO A 431 -4.27 19.22 24.80
CA PRO A 431 -5.24 19.13 25.89
C PRO A 431 -4.66 19.65 27.21
N PRO A 432 -5.50 20.07 28.18
CA PRO A 432 -5.02 20.37 29.54
C PRO A 432 -4.30 19.18 30.18
N LEU A 433 -3.29 19.44 31.02
CA LEU A 433 -2.51 18.39 31.70
C LEU A 433 -3.35 17.28 32.36
N PRO A 434 -4.45 17.55 33.07
CA PRO A 434 -5.28 16.48 33.64
C PRO A 434 -5.84 15.51 32.60
N VAL A 435 -6.19 16.01 31.42
CA VAL A 435 -6.69 15.19 30.31
C VAL A 435 -5.54 14.40 29.69
N GLN A 436 -4.37 15.01 29.55
CA GLN A 436 -3.16 14.30 29.09
C GLN A 436 -2.84 13.12 30.03
N GLN A 437 -2.93 13.31 31.35
CA GLN A 437 -2.70 12.25 32.34
C GLN A 437 -3.67 11.07 32.17
N GLU A 438 -4.98 11.36 31.99
CA GLU A 438 -5.99 10.32 31.76
C GLU A 438 -5.74 9.54 30.46
N LEU A 439 -5.41 10.26 29.38
CA LEU A 439 -5.10 9.66 28.09
C LEU A 439 -3.85 8.78 28.18
N VAL A 440 -2.76 9.29 28.75
CA VAL A 440 -1.52 8.54 28.94
C VAL A 440 -1.75 7.29 29.76
N ALA A 441 -2.50 7.36 30.87
CA ALA A 441 -2.80 6.17 31.68
C ALA A 441 -3.52 5.06 30.88
N ARG A 442 -4.43 5.43 29.97
CA ARG A 442 -5.13 4.48 29.09
C ARG A 442 -4.23 3.94 27.98
N LEU A 443 -3.39 4.79 27.39
CA LEU A 443 -2.46 4.43 26.32
C LEU A 443 -1.33 3.53 26.84
N ASP A 444 -0.74 3.87 27.98
CA ASP A 444 0.30 3.07 28.65
C ASP A 444 -0.22 1.68 28.99
N LYS A 445 -1.48 1.56 29.43
CA LYS A 445 -2.11 0.26 29.68
C LYS A 445 -2.15 -0.61 28.41
N GLN A 446 -2.46 -0.02 27.25
CA GLN A 446 -2.45 -0.76 25.98
C GLN A 446 -1.03 -1.07 25.52
N GLN A 447 -0.08 -0.16 25.74
CA GLN A 447 1.32 -0.36 25.39
C GLN A 447 1.95 -1.49 26.22
N ALA A 448 1.63 -1.57 27.52
CA ALA A 448 2.06 -2.66 28.39
C ALA A 448 1.54 -4.03 27.91
N ILE A 449 0.31 -4.09 27.37
CA ILE A 449 -0.22 -5.32 26.74
C ILE A 449 0.62 -5.70 25.52
N ILE A 450 0.95 -4.74 24.66
CA ILE A 450 1.79 -4.99 23.47
C ILE A 450 3.17 -5.52 23.89
N GLU A 451 3.78 -4.93 24.90
CA GLU A 451 5.09 -5.34 25.41
C GLU A 451 5.04 -6.75 26.01
N GLN A 452 4.05 -7.05 26.85
CA GLN A 452 3.85 -8.41 27.39
C GLN A 452 3.63 -9.43 26.27
N CYS A 453 2.80 -9.11 25.27
CA CYS A 453 2.61 -9.96 24.11
C CYS A 453 3.91 -10.20 23.34
N ASN A 454 4.75 -9.17 23.16
CA ASN A 454 6.06 -9.31 22.52
C ASN A 454 6.98 -10.26 23.31
N THR A 455 7.03 -10.13 24.63
CA THR A 455 7.84 -11.00 25.50
C THR A 455 7.34 -12.45 25.46
N MET A 456 6.03 -12.67 25.56
CA MET A 456 5.44 -14.02 25.49
C MET A 456 5.64 -14.64 24.10
N GLU A 457 5.43 -13.87 23.02
CA GLU A 457 5.67 -14.32 21.65
C GLU A 457 7.13 -14.72 21.46
N LYS A 458 8.08 -13.90 21.94
CA LYS A 458 9.52 -14.22 21.90
C LYS A 458 9.83 -15.52 22.65
N ALA A 459 9.35 -15.67 23.89
CA ALA A 459 9.61 -16.85 24.71
C ALA A 459 9.05 -18.15 24.09
N ILE A 460 7.84 -18.09 23.52
CA ILE A 460 7.23 -19.24 22.82
C ILE A 460 8.02 -19.60 21.55
N LEU A 461 8.43 -18.59 20.77
CA LEU A 461 9.20 -18.81 19.54
C LEU A 461 10.62 -19.33 19.81
N GLU A 462 11.26 -18.87 20.89
CA GLU A 462 12.58 -19.36 21.33
C GLU A 462 12.52 -20.79 21.87
N ALA A 463 11.43 -21.15 22.57
CA ALA A 463 11.19 -22.54 22.99
C ALA A 463 10.96 -23.47 21.79
N GLY A 464 10.33 -22.96 20.72
CA GLY A 464 10.09 -23.72 19.49
C GLY A 464 9.23 -24.96 19.72
N ILE A 465 9.33 -25.93 18.82
CA ILE A 465 8.84 -27.29 19.07
C ILE A 465 9.99 -28.05 19.73
N ASP A 466 9.75 -28.62 20.91
CA ASP A 466 10.71 -29.53 21.53
C ASP A 466 10.71 -30.85 20.75
N ASP A 467 11.71 -31.00 19.87
CA ASP A 467 11.88 -32.15 18.99
C ASP A 467 11.92 -33.49 19.75
N SER A 468 12.32 -33.49 21.04
CA SER A 468 12.33 -34.70 21.87
C SER A 468 10.95 -35.35 22.02
N ILE A 469 9.86 -34.60 21.80
CA ILE A 469 8.49 -35.14 21.77
C ILE A 469 8.30 -36.17 20.66
N PHE A 470 9.12 -36.11 19.60
CA PHE A 470 9.13 -37.04 18.47
C PHE A 470 10.17 -38.16 18.62
N GLU A 471 11.11 -38.07 19.56
CA GLU A 471 12.26 -38.98 19.74
C GLU A 471 12.02 -40.13 20.73
N GLY A 472 10.77 -40.56 20.91
CA GLY A 472 10.48 -41.74 21.73
C GLY A 472 10.96 -43.05 21.11
N ASP A 473 10.79 -44.15 21.84
CA ASP A 473 11.04 -45.52 21.33
C ASP A 473 9.90 -45.94 20.37
N TRP A 474 9.84 -45.23 19.25
CA TRP A 474 8.84 -45.40 18.20
C TRP A 474 9.45 -46.13 17.00
N GLU A 475 8.60 -46.83 16.25
CA GLU A 475 9.00 -47.31 14.94
C GLU A 475 9.23 -46.10 14.01
N TRP A 476 10.36 -46.09 13.31
CA TRP A 476 10.69 -45.08 12.31
C TRP A 476 10.47 -45.65 10.91
N VAL A 477 9.43 -45.16 10.25
CA VAL A 477 9.00 -45.66 8.94
C VAL A 477 9.32 -44.65 7.84
N GLU A 478 9.53 -45.14 6.62
CA GLU A 478 9.70 -44.26 5.46
C GLU A 478 8.40 -43.49 5.18
N LEU A 479 8.51 -42.19 4.86
CA LEU A 479 7.37 -41.29 4.64
C LEU A 479 6.29 -41.88 3.71
N PRO A 480 6.59 -42.55 2.58
CA PRO A 480 5.57 -43.15 1.70
C PRO A 480 4.73 -44.27 2.35
N ASN A 481 5.21 -44.87 3.45
CA ASN A 481 4.45 -45.89 4.17
C ASN A 481 3.23 -45.27 4.87
N VAL A 482 3.32 -44.00 5.28
CA VAL A 482 2.29 -43.31 6.08
C VAL A 482 1.56 -42.19 5.34
N VAL A 483 2.10 -41.70 4.21
CA VAL A 483 1.43 -40.70 3.36
C VAL A 483 1.44 -41.07 1.88
N GLU A 484 0.50 -40.51 1.12
CA GLU A 484 0.60 -40.41 -0.33
C GLU A 484 1.26 -39.08 -0.70
N ILE A 485 2.35 -39.13 -1.49
CA ILE A 485 3.08 -37.95 -1.93
C ILE A 485 2.58 -37.53 -3.31
N ASN A 486 2.09 -36.30 -3.43
CA ASN A 486 1.51 -35.73 -4.64
C ASN A 486 0.41 -36.62 -5.25
N PRO A 487 -0.62 -37.00 -4.47
CA PRO A 487 -1.60 -38.01 -4.87
C PRO A 487 -2.42 -37.64 -6.10
N GLU A 488 -2.65 -36.35 -6.33
CA GLU A 488 -3.52 -35.87 -7.39
C GLU A 488 -2.92 -34.64 -8.09
N SER A 489 -2.94 -34.67 -9.43
CA SER A 489 -2.47 -33.58 -10.27
C SER A 489 -3.39 -33.44 -11.47
N ILE A 490 -3.70 -32.19 -11.82
CA ILE A 490 -4.51 -31.84 -12.99
C ILE A 490 -3.72 -30.93 -13.94
N ASN A 491 -4.15 -30.87 -15.20
CA ASN A 491 -3.80 -29.78 -16.09
C ASN A 491 -5.03 -28.86 -16.21
N PRO A 492 -5.07 -27.70 -15.53
CA PRO A 492 -6.22 -26.79 -15.61
C PRO A 492 -6.57 -26.35 -17.04
N GLU A 493 -5.64 -26.41 -18.01
CA GLU A 493 -5.93 -26.10 -19.42
C GLU A 493 -6.95 -27.05 -20.05
N ASN A 494 -7.13 -28.25 -19.48
CA ASN A 494 -8.16 -29.21 -19.92
C ASN A 494 -9.58 -28.73 -19.57
N GLU A 495 -9.71 -27.84 -18.59
CA GLU A 495 -10.98 -27.20 -18.18
C GLU A 495 -10.80 -25.66 -18.25
N PRO A 496 -10.65 -25.08 -19.45
CA PRO A 496 -10.11 -23.71 -19.63
C PRO A 496 -10.95 -22.61 -18.97
N GLU A 497 -12.26 -22.83 -18.84
CA GLU A 497 -13.20 -21.87 -18.24
C GLU A 497 -13.48 -22.14 -16.75
N LYS A 498 -12.98 -23.24 -16.19
CA LYS A 498 -13.14 -23.52 -14.75
C LYS A 498 -12.17 -22.66 -13.95
N GLU A 499 -12.68 -22.05 -12.89
CA GLU A 499 -11.88 -21.28 -11.95
C GLU A 499 -11.39 -22.15 -10.80
N PHE A 500 -10.17 -21.87 -10.36
CA PHE A 500 -9.52 -22.51 -9.25
C PHE A 500 -8.93 -21.47 -8.31
N ILE A 501 -8.98 -21.75 -7.02
CA ILE A 501 -8.08 -21.11 -6.05
C ILE A 501 -6.71 -21.74 -6.22
N TYR A 502 -5.70 -20.89 -6.39
CA TYR A 502 -4.32 -21.25 -6.60
C TYR A 502 -3.44 -20.75 -5.46
N ILE A 503 -2.78 -21.71 -4.81
CA ILE A 503 -1.85 -21.48 -3.70
C ILE A 503 -0.41 -21.59 -4.26
N ASP A 504 0.32 -20.48 -4.29
CA ASP A 504 1.75 -20.47 -4.62
C ASP A 504 2.64 -20.41 -3.37
N ILE A 505 3.96 -20.56 -3.53
CA ILE A 505 4.87 -20.62 -2.37
C ILE A 505 4.77 -19.37 -1.48
N SER A 506 4.65 -18.19 -2.09
CA SER A 506 4.46 -16.92 -1.39
C SER A 506 3.11 -16.80 -0.68
N SER A 507 2.20 -17.73 -0.92
CA SER A 507 0.87 -17.74 -0.32
C SER A 507 0.85 -18.26 1.12
N VAL A 508 1.91 -18.96 1.52
CA VAL A 508 2.06 -19.52 2.87
C VAL A 508 3.01 -18.65 3.67
N ASP A 509 2.50 -18.09 4.78
CA ASP A 509 3.32 -17.33 5.72
C ASP A 509 4.13 -18.28 6.59
N ASN A 510 5.45 -18.06 6.67
CA ASN A 510 6.36 -18.96 7.37
C ASN A 510 6.48 -18.69 8.87
N LYS A 511 5.71 -17.74 9.41
CA LYS A 511 5.64 -17.46 10.86
C LYS A 511 4.33 -17.94 11.47
N THR A 512 3.24 -17.94 10.69
CA THR A 512 1.94 -18.49 11.11
C THR A 512 1.74 -19.91 10.58
N PHE A 513 2.47 -20.33 9.55
CA PHE A 513 2.32 -21.63 8.87
C PHE A 513 0.93 -21.83 8.28
N THR A 514 0.27 -20.73 7.91
CA THR A 514 -1.07 -20.70 7.33
C THR A 514 -1.05 -20.07 5.95
N ILE A 515 -2.07 -20.36 5.15
CA ILE A 515 -2.31 -19.70 3.88
C ILE A 515 -2.86 -18.29 4.15
N THR A 516 -2.04 -17.27 3.92
CA THR A 516 -2.41 -15.84 4.10
C THR A 516 -2.75 -15.16 2.78
N ASP A 517 -2.35 -15.77 1.66
CA ASP A 517 -2.54 -15.28 0.29
C ASP A 517 -3.17 -16.41 -0.55
N TYR A 518 -3.84 -16.07 -1.65
CA TYR A 518 -4.15 -17.02 -2.73
C TYR A 518 -4.60 -16.24 -3.96
N LYS A 519 -4.65 -16.91 -5.11
CA LYS A 519 -5.04 -16.31 -6.41
C LYS A 519 -6.22 -17.06 -6.99
N PHE A 520 -7.18 -16.37 -7.59
CA PHE A 520 -8.15 -17.01 -8.48
C PHE A 520 -7.54 -17.08 -9.88
N ILE A 521 -7.55 -18.27 -10.47
CA ILE A 521 -7.07 -18.49 -11.84
C ILE A 521 -8.08 -19.32 -12.60
N SER A 522 -8.31 -18.97 -13.86
CA SER A 522 -9.05 -19.83 -14.80
C SER A 522 -8.11 -20.86 -15.41
N GLY A 523 -8.63 -22.01 -15.84
CA GLY A 523 -7.85 -23.07 -16.49
C GLY A 523 -6.97 -22.57 -17.64
N LYS A 524 -7.48 -21.63 -18.46
CA LYS A 524 -6.76 -21.00 -19.57
C LYS A 524 -5.63 -20.05 -19.16
N SER A 525 -5.71 -19.47 -17.96
CA SER A 525 -4.72 -18.52 -17.42
C SER A 525 -3.83 -19.14 -16.35
N ALA A 526 -4.02 -20.43 -16.07
CA ALA A 526 -3.29 -21.14 -15.04
C ALA A 526 -1.79 -21.24 -15.39
N PRO A 527 -0.88 -20.84 -14.49
CA PRO A 527 0.54 -20.99 -14.75
C PRO A 527 0.89 -22.48 -14.85
N SER A 528 1.94 -22.82 -15.62
CA SER A 528 2.36 -24.21 -15.85
C SER A 528 2.62 -25.03 -14.58
N ARG A 529 2.90 -24.35 -13.47
CA ARG A 529 3.11 -24.92 -12.13
C ARG A 529 1.83 -25.12 -11.31
N ALA A 530 0.68 -24.60 -11.71
CA ALA A 530 -0.59 -24.80 -11.01
C ALA A 530 -1.18 -26.15 -11.41
N ARG A 531 -0.80 -27.21 -10.70
CA ARG A 531 -1.10 -28.60 -11.11
C ARG A 531 -1.55 -29.49 -9.97
N ARG A 532 -0.99 -29.35 -8.75
CA ARG A 532 -1.25 -30.28 -7.64
C ARG A 532 -2.59 -29.98 -7.00
N VAL A 533 -3.42 -30.99 -6.78
CA VAL A 533 -4.73 -30.83 -6.12
C VAL A 533 -4.57 -31.04 -4.62
N VAL A 534 -5.20 -30.18 -3.84
CA VAL A 534 -5.18 -30.21 -2.38
C VAL A 534 -6.56 -30.54 -1.81
N LYS A 535 -6.60 -31.24 -0.68
CA LYS A 535 -7.80 -31.62 0.08
C LYS A 535 -7.62 -31.27 1.56
N ILE A 536 -8.72 -31.18 2.28
CA ILE A 536 -8.69 -31.02 3.75
C ILE A 536 -7.82 -32.12 4.38
N GLY A 537 -6.93 -31.71 5.28
CA GLY A 537 -5.94 -32.56 5.95
C GLY A 537 -4.63 -32.75 5.18
N ASP A 538 -4.51 -32.27 3.94
CA ASP A 538 -3.23 -32.33 3.23
C ASP A 538 -2.20 -31.40 3.89
N VAL A 539 -0.96 -31.86 4.02
CA VAL A 539 0.18 -31.06 4.49
C VAL A 539 1.01 -30.64 3.29
N LEU A 540 1.20 -29.33 3.12
CA LEU A 540 2.02 -28.75 2.07
C LEU A 540 3.42 -28.45 2.60
N ILE A 541 4.44 -28.96 1.91
CA ILE A 541 5.83 -28.58 2.16
C ILE A 541 6.44 -27.94 0.92
N SER A 542 7.03 -26.75 1.05
CA SER A 542 7.75 -26.14 -0.06
C SER A 542 8.99 -26.97 -0.40
N THR A 543 9.13 -27.34 -1.66
CA THR A 543 10.31 -28.06 -2.16
C THR A 543 11.38 -27.11 -2.70
N VAL A 544 11.18 -25.78 -2.59
CA VAL A 544 12.13 -24.75 -3.04
C VAL A 544 12.60 -23.97 -1.82
N ARG A 545 13.90 -24.05 -1.48
CA ARG A 545 14.45 -23.45 -0.24
C ARG A 545 13.59 -23.77 1.00
N PRO A 546 13.34 -25.05 1.28
CA PRO A 546 12.51 -25.51 2.39
C PRO A 546 12.97 -25.03 3.77
N ASN A 547 14.23 -24.63 3.93
CA ASN A 547 14.73 -24.00 5.15
C ASN A 547 13.99 -22.70 5.51
N LEU A 548 13.26 -22.09 4.55
CA LEU A 548 12.36 -20.96 4.79
C LEU A 548 11.02 -21.37 5.40
N LYS A 549 10.76 -22.68 5.58
CA LYS A 549 9.57 -23.29 6.20
C LYS A 549 8.23 -22.72 5.69
N SER A 550 8.10 -22.49 4.38
CA SER A 550 6.80 -22.23 3.74
C SER A 550 5.96 -23.51 3.71
N PHE A 551 5.55 -23.99 4.89
CA PHE A 551 4.80 -25.22 5.13
C PHE A 551 3.44 -24.86 5.74
N CYS A 552 2.39 -25.62 5.42
CA CYS A 552 1.07 -25.44 6.02
C CYS A 552 0.27 -26.74 5.99
N ILE A 553 -0.81 -26.79 6.78
CA ILE A 553 -1.88 -27.79 6.66
C ILE A 553 -3.09 -27.15 5.98
N ILE A 554 -3.83 -27.93 5.19
CA ILE A 554 -5.11 -27.52 4.61
C ILE A 554 -6.22 -27.83 5.61
N ASP A 555 -6.64 -26.85 6.37
CA ASP A 555 -7.70 -26.97 7.40
C ASP A 555 -8.92 -26.06 7.15
N ASP A 556 -8.88 -25.28 6.06
CA ASP A 556 -9.97 -24.41 5.62
C ASP A 556 -10.67 -25.00 4.38
N GLU A 557 -11.98 -25.22 4.50
CA GLU A 557 -12.83 -25.80 3.44
C GLU A 557 -12.77 -25.05 2.11
N ARG A 558 -12.43 -23.76 2.13
CA ARG A 558 -12.26 -22.97 0.90
C ARG A 558 -11.17 -23.53 0.00
N PHE A 559 -10.17 -24.21 0.56
CA PHE A 559 -9.07 -24.80 -0.20
C PHE A 559 -9.31 -26.25 -0.58
N ASN A 560 -10.43 -26.85 -0.18
CA ASN A 560 -10.74 -28.22 -0.52
C ASN A 560 -10.97 -28.38 -2.04
N ASN A 561 -10.32 -29.37 -2.65
CA ASN A 561 -10.31 -29.63 -4.09
C ASN A 561 -9.80 -28.44 -4.95
N GLN A 562 -8.95 -27.59 -4.37
CA GLN A 562 -8.28 -26.50 -5.07
C GLN A 562 -6.88 -26.92 -5.53
N ILE A 563 -6.12 -26.01 -6.15
CA ILE A 563 -4.78 -26.34 -6.67
C ILE A 563 -3.66 -25.54 -6.03
N CYS A 564 -2.51 -26.16 -5.88
CA CYS A 564 -1.28 -25.52 -5.43
C CYS A 564 -0.14 -25.69 -6.44
N SER A 565 0.91 -24.92 -6.22
CA SER A 565 2.10 -24.93 -7.06
C SER A 565 2.82 -26.28 -7.03
N THR A 566 3.41 -26.69 -8.16
CA THR A 566 4.42 -27.77 -8.20
C THR A 566 5.71 -27.42 -7.43
N GLY A 567 5.78 -26.22 -6.85
CA GLY A 567 6.76 -25.89 -5.81
C GLY A 567 6.44 -26.45 -4.42
N PHE A 568 5.28 -27.08 -4.20
CA PHE A 568 4.89 -27.71 -2.92
C PHE A 568 4.67 -29.21 -3.03
N ALA A 569 5.38 -30.06 -2.29
CA ALA A 569 4.91 -31.44 -2.16
C ALA A 569 3.64 -31.48 -1.31
N VAL A 570 2.61 -32.16 -1.82
CA VAL A 570 1.34 -32.42 -1.11
C VAL A 570 1.47 -33.77 -0.43
N LEU A 571 1.43 -33.78 0.91
CA LEU A 571 1.48 -35.00 1.71
C LEU A 571 0.08 -35.29 2.24
N ARG A 572 -0.56 -36.33 1.72
CA ARG A 572 -1.89 -36.77 2.15
C ARG A 572 -1.75 -37.94 3.12
N SER A 573 -2.18 -37.75 4.35
CA SER A 573 -2.04 -38.77 5.40
C SER A 573 -2.91 -39.99 5.12
N LYS A 574 -2.38 -41.18 5.39
CA LYS A 574 -3.17 -42.40 5.57
C LYS A 574 -3.74 -42.33 6.99
N ASN A 575 -4.94 -41.77 7.13
CA ASN A 575 -5.50 -41.33 8.41
C ASN A 575 -5.64 -42.45 9.46
N GLU A 576 -5.67 -43.71 9.02
CA GLU A 576 -5.67 -44.90 9.88
C GLU A 576 -4.31 -45.19 10.53
N VAL A 577 -3.23 -44.57 10.02
CA VAL A 577 -1.85 -44.77 10.48
C VAL A 577 -1.25 -43.48 11.07
N ILE A 578 -1.47 -42.34 10.42
CA ILE A 578 -0.92 -41.06 10.86
C ILE A 578 -1.96 -39.95 10.82
N LEU A 579 -2.06 -39.18 11.90
CA LEU A 579 -2.94 -38.02 11.98
C LEU A 579 -2.36 -36.86 11.16
N PRO A 580 -3.16 -36.19 10.30
CA PRO A 580 -2.72 -35.02 9.53
C PRO A 580 -2.02 -33.94 10.35
N ARG A 581 -2.57 -33.61 11.53
CA ARG A 581 -1.96 -32.61 12.42
C ARG A 581 -0.66 -33.09 13.07
N PHE A 582 -0.55 -34.38 13.38
CA PHE A 582 0.71 -34.94 13.88
C PHE A 582 1.81 -34.83 12.83
N LEU A 583 1.49 -35.22 11.58
CA LEU A 583 2.37 -35.07 10.43
C LEU A 583 2.78 -33.59 10.25
N PHE A 584 1.81 -32.67 10.30
CA PHE A 584 2.07 -31.24 10.18
C PHE A 584 3.07 -30.73 11.22
N PHE A 585 2.90 -31.09 12.50
CA PHE A 585 3.86 -30.68 13.53
C PHE A 585 5.23 -31.33 13.34
N TYR A 586 5.28 -32.60 12.94
CA TYR A 586 6.55 -33.26 12.66
C TYR A 586 7.29 -32.60 11.50
N VAL A 587 6.62 -32.17 10.42
CA VAL A 587 7.31 -31.49 9.31
C VAL A 587 7.84 -30.09 9.68
N LEU A 588 7.36 -29.50 10.77
CA LEU A 588 7.87 -28.23 11.30
C LEU A 588 9.10 -28.41 12.22
N SER A 589 9.31 -29.63 12.75
CA SER A 589 10.44 -29.99 13.64
C SER A 589 11.79 -29.73 12.97
N ASP A 590 12.82 -29.50 13.79
CA ASP A 590 14.17 -29.33 13.27
C ASP A 590 14.78 -30.68 12.83
N ILE A 591 14.34 -31.81 13.40
CA ILE A 591 14.61 -33.17 12.89
C ILE A 591 14.26 -33.25 11.40
N PHE A 592 13.01 -32.96 11.03
CA PHE A 592 12.55 -33.08 9.65
C PHE A 592 13.27 -32.08 8.74
N VAL A 593 13.39 -30.82 9.16
CA VAL A 593 14.02 -29.76 8.36
C VAL A 593 15.51 -30.03 8.15
N SER A 594 16.20 -30.60 9.14
CA SER A 594 17.61 -31.01 9.05
C SER A 594 17.81 -32.16 8.05
N GLU A 595 17.02 -33.22 8.14
CA GLU A 595 17.05 -34.34 7.18
C GLU A 595 16.80 -33.83 5.75
N LEU A 596 15.81 -32.96 5.62
CA LEU A 596 15.42 -32.38 4.35
C LEU A 596 16.49 -31.42 3.78
N THR A 597 17.26 -30.74 4.64
CA THR A 597 18.40 -29.90 4.24
C THR A 597 19.63 -30.71 3.85
N LYS A 598 19.92 -31.84 4.51
CA LYS A 598 21.02 -32.75 4.12
C LYS A 598 20.84 -33.28 2.69
N LEU A 599 19.60 -33.52 2.28
CA LEU A 599 19.28 -33.97 0.92
C LEU A 599 19.49 -32.86 -0.15
N MET A 600 19.56 -31.59 0.24
CA MET A 600 19.76 -30.44 -0.66
C MET A 600 21.22 -30.19 -1.08
N GLU A 601 22.22 -30.75 -0.38
CA GLU A 601 23.66 -30.45 -0.58
C GLU A 601 24.21 -30.83 -1.98
N LYS A 602 23.40 -31.42 -2.87
CA LYS A 602 23.80 -31.89 -4.20
C LYS A 602 23.61 -30.90 -5.36
N SER A 603 23.20 -29.63 -5.15
CA SER A 603 22.87 -28.71 -6.27
C SER A 603 23.00 -27.20 -5.97
N GLN A 604 23.29 -26.40 -7.00
CA GLN A 604 23.43 -24.93 -7.01
C GLN A 604 22.08 -24.17 -6.84
N TYR A 605 20.95 -24.86 -7.04
CA TYR A 605 19.60 -24.40 -6.73
C TYR A 605 18.94 -25.48 -5.87
N PRO A 606 18.72 -25.26 -4.58
CA PRO A 606 18.37 -26.36 -3.71
C PRO A 606 16.86 -26.59 -3.77
N SER A 607 16.48 -27.60 -4.54
CA SER A 607 15.11 -28.10 -4.66
C SER A 607 15.06 -29.59 -4.33
N ILE A 608 13.97 -30.02 -3.71
CA ILE A 608 13.77 -31.41 -3.29
C ILE A 608 12.83 -32.13 -4.26
N THR A 609 13.20 -33.34 -4.64
CA THR A 609 12.39 -34.21 -5.50
C THR A 609 11.49 -35.13 -4.68
N GLN A 610 10.50 -35.74 -5.32
CA GLN A 610 9.68 -36.78 -4.68
C GLN A 610 10.52 -37.99 -4.22
N THR A 611 11.57 -38.32 -4.97
CA THR A 611 12.50 -39.40 -4.61
C THR A 611 13.24 -39.06 -3.32
N ASP A 612 13.68 -37.81 -3.16
CA ASP A 612 14.35 -37.38 -1.94
C ASP A 612 13.43 -37.50 -0.71
N LEU A 613 12.15 -37.09 -0.85
CA LEU A 613 11.14 -37.23 0.20
C LEU A 613 10.87 -38.69 0.57
N SER A 614 11.05 -39.63 -0.36
CA SER A 614 10.81 -41.06 -0.10
C SER A 614 11.80 -41.66 0.89
N TYR A 615 12.99 -41.06 1.05
CA TYR A 615 14.01 -41.52 2.00
C TYR A 615 13.85 -40.93 3.41
N ILE A 616 12.98 -39.91 3.57
CA ILE A 616 12.75 -39.30 4.88
C ILE A 616 11.96 -40.27 5.76
N LYS A 617 12.38 -40.39 7.01
CA LYS A 617 11.67 -41.20 8.01
C LYS A 617 10.77 -40.34 8.88
N VAL A 618 9.69 -40.95 9.36
CA VAL A 618 8.70 -40.35 10.25
C VAL A 618 8.53 -41.28 11.46
N PRO A 619 8.49 -40.75 12.69
CA PRO A 619 8.18 -41.55 13.87
C PRO A 619 6.71 -41.96 13.83
N LEU A 620 6.42 -43.22 14.16
CA LEU A 620 5.07 -43.77 14.15
C LEU A 620 4.63 -44.27 15.54
N PRO A 621 4.32 -43.36 16.48
CA PRO A 621 3.67 -43.75 17.73
C PRO A 621 2.21 -44.19 17.49
N PRO A 622 1.58 -44.89 18.45
CA PRO A 622 0.15 -45.21 18.40
C PRO A 622 -0.72 -43.96 18.21
N ILE A 623 -1.88 -44.11 17.55
CA ILE A 623 -2.79 -42.99 17.23
C ILE A 623 -3.18 -42.19 18.47
N GLU A 624 -3.41 -42.86 19.60
CA GLU A 624 -3.73 -42.20 20.87
C GLU A 624 -2.59 -41.28 21.30
N LYS A 625 -1.34 -41.72 21.14
CA LYS A 625 -0.17 -40.93 21.48
C LYS A 625 0.08 -39.80 20.48
N GLN A 626 -0.20 -40.02 19.20
CA GLN A 626 -0.19 -38.94 18.20
C GLN A 626 -1.19 -37.84 18.59
N GLN A 627 -2.39 -38.22 19.04
CA GLN A 627 -3.42 -37.27 19.47
C GLN A 627 -2.97 -36.48 20.71
N GLU A 628 -2.38 -37.12 21.72
CA GLU A 628 -1.82 -36.41 22.89
C GLU A 628 -0.78 -35.35 22.49
N ILE A 629 0.12 -35.69 21.56
CA ILE A 629 1.13 -34.76 21.04
C ILE A 629 0.47 -33.61 20.27
N VAL A 630 -0.52 -33.93 19.43
CA VAL A 630 -1.30 -32.94 18.67
C VAL A 630 -2.02 -31.96 19.61
N ASP A 631 -2.66 -32.45 20.67
CA ASP A 631 -3.40 -31.61 21.61
C ASP A 631 -2.47 -30.66 22.37
N PHE A 632 -1.31 -31.17 22.80
CA PHE A 632 -0.27 -30.36 23.44
C PHE A 632 0.24 -29.24 22.51
N LEU A 633 0.62 -29.57 21.28
CA LEU A 633 1.18 -28.61 20.33
C LEU A 633 0.11 -27.62 19.80
N ASN A 634 -1.12 -28.08 19.57
CA ASN A 634 -2.24 -27.19 19.22
C ASN A 634 -2.43 -26.11 20.26
N THR A 635 -2.40 -26.47 21.55
CA THR A 635 -2.55 -25.51 22.66
C THR A 635 -1.47 -24.41 22.59
N GLN A 636 -0.22 -24.77 22.26
CA GLN A 636 0.87 -23.80 22.11
C GLN A 636 0.65 -22.87 20.90
N PHE A 637 0.25 -23.41 19.75
CA PHE A 637 0.01 -22.61 18.54
C PHE A 637 -1.22 -21.69 18.67
N GLU A 638 -2.28 -22.16 19.32
CA GLU A 638 -3.46 -21.34 19.63
C GLU A 638 -3.12 -20.20 20.59
N MET A 639 -2.29 -20.47 21.60
CA MET A 639 -1.78 -19.44 22.51
C MET A 639 -1.00 -18.36 21.73
N LEU A 640 -0.12 -18.75 20.81
CA LEU A 640 0.62 -17.83 19.96
C LEU A 640 -0.31 -16.99 19.06
N ALA A 641 -1.32 -17.61 18.45
CA ALA A 641 -2.32 -16.90 17.63
C ALA A 641 -3.11 -15.88 18.46
N ASN A 642 -3.53 -16.25 19.67
CA ASN A 642 -4.24 -15.37 20.60
C ASN A 642 -3.39 -14.18 21.04
N ILE A 643 -2.10 -14.41 21.36
CA ILE A 643 -1.15 -13.34 21.71
C ILE A 643 -1.01 -12.32 20.56
N ARG A 644 -0.84 -12.81 19.32
CA ARG A 644 -0.75 -11.97 18.12
C ARG A 644 -2.01 -11.14 17.89
N SER A 645 -3.19 -11.75 18.07
CA SER A 645 -4.48 -11.07 17.95
C SER A 645 -4.67 -10.00 19.03
N LEU A 646 -4.32 -10.31 20.29
CA LEU A 646 -4.40 -9.37 21.41
C LEU A 646 -3.49 -8.15 21.17
N LYS A 647 -2.26 -8.38 20.70
CA LYS A 647 -1.31 -7.33 20.32
C LYS A 647 -1.86 -6.40 19.24
N GLU A 648 -2.51 -6.95 18.21
CA GLU A 648 -3.11 -6.16 17.14
C GLU A 648 -4.33 -5.35 17.64
N ASN A 649 -5.15 -5.92 18.51
CA ASN A 649 -6.28 -5.21 19.12
C ASN A 649 -5.84 -4.05 20.02
N ALA A 650 -4.76 -4.23 20.78
CA ALA A 650 -4.17 -3.17 21.59
C ALA A 650 -3.67 -2.00 20.72
N LYS A 651 -2.99 -2.28 19.60
CA LYS A 651 -2.57 -1.26 18.63
C LYS A 651 -3.74 -0.49 18.04
N LYS A 652 -4.81 -1.20 17.63
CA LYS A 652 -6.04 -0.57 17.13
C LYS A 652 -6.71 0.30 18.19
N THR A 653 -6.67 -0.12 19.45
CA THR A 653 -7.23 0.64 20.58
C THR A 653 -6.46 1.93 20.81
N ILE A 654 -5.11 1.89 20.81
CA ILE A 654 -4.27 3.10 20.87
C ILE A 654 -4.64 4.07 19.76
N LYS A 655 -4.69 3.58 18.51
CA LYS A 655 -5.07 4.39 17.36
C LYS A 655 -6.44 5.05 17.54
N MET A 656 -7.45 4.26 17.90
CA MET A 656 -8.82 4.76 18.12
C MET A 656 -8.91 5.83 19.22
N ILE A 657 -8.17 5.67 20.33
CA ILE A 657 -8.13 6.66 21.42
C ILE A 657 -7.57 7.99 20.89
N LEU A 658 -6.43 7.94 20.19
CA LEU A 658 -5.80 9.13 19.65
C LEU A 658 -6.67 9.82 18.59
N ASP A 659 -7.20 9.07 17.62
CA ASP A 659 -8.01 9.61 16.53
C ASP A 659 -9.27 10.32 17.07
N ARG A 660 -10.00 9.67 17.99
CA ARG A 660 -11.26 10.21 18.53
C ARG A 660 -11.09 11.31 19.57
N GLU A 661 -10.10 11.15 20.47
CA GLU A 661 -10.03 11.98 21.67
C GLU A 661 -8.95 13.05 21.61
N VAL A 662 -7.96 12.90 20.73
CA VAL A 662 -6.84 13.84 20.56
C VAL A 662 -6.94 14.58 19.22
N PHE A 663 -7.11 13.87 18.12
CA PHE A 663 -7.07 14.47 16.77
C PHE A 663 -8.44 14.99 16.30
N GLY A 664 -9.54 14.44 16.84
CA GLY A 664 -10.89 14.91 16.55
C GLY A 664 -11.37 14.55 15.16
N GLU A 665 -11.00 13.35 14.69
CA GLU A 665 -11.51 12.73 13.45
C GLU A 665 -12.89 12.10 13.63
#